data_AF-A0A251V1V7-F1
#
_entry.id   AF-A0A251V1V7-F1
#
_cell.length_a   1.000
_cell.length_b   1.000
_cell.length_c   1.000
_cell.angle_alpha   90.00
_cell.angle_beta   90.00
_cell.angle_gamma   90.00
#
_symmetry.space_group_name_H-M   'P 1'
#
loop_
_entity.id
_entity.type
_entity.pdbx_description
1 polymer ?
#
loop_
_entity_poly.entity_id
_entity_poly.type
_entity_poly.pdbx_seq_one_letter_code
_entity_poly.pdbx_strand_id
1 'polypeptide(L)'
;MNMGYGLSDIPQQPDKTSFADLVNDTASILDYLGISKVFVIGKDFGAMVGYAFSLFHQEKVAGVITLGVPFMPPGFFKSHQALPEGFYMKRWKIWYTWRHQMIAVANAGFRAIAPDYRGYGLSDIPQQPEKTLFADLVNDTASILDSLAISKVFVIGKDFGAMVGYAFALFYPEKVAGTVTLGVPFLPPGFHESHQALPEGFYIRRWKEPGRAEADFGRFDAKTVVRNVYIMFSKSEIPIASENQEIMDLVDPSVPLPSWFTEEDLSAYGDLYHKSGFQTPLQVPYRSFAENVGSPQQGVDDPKVEGPALLIMGEEDYVFKFPGMEEYLKSGEVKKYVPNLDIVYLPQGCHFVHEQFPDQVNQLCEINGTIDLFVRPLTLNSIMNATMIGLKLMCVVIFMNTRDFFTRLLLLGVVQYSAICLKKMDQIKHTYVHVNGLKLHVAEIGSDSLPVVIFLHGFPEIWYTWRHQMIAVANAGFRAIAPDYRGYGLSDIPAEPEKASFTDLVKDTASILDSLAISKVFVIGKDFGSMVGYTFALFFPERVAGIATLGMPFMPPGSFEDSLALPEGFYMRRWQEVGRAEADFARFDAKTIVRNVYILFSKSEIPIANENQEIMDLVDPSTPLPSWFTEDDLAVYGDLYQKSGFQTPLQVPYRSLADTSAYPKQGLKVEAPALLIMGEEDYLFKFPGMEGYLKSGEVKKYVPNLEIVYLPKGCHFVHEQFPDQVNQLILEMKHSHIGVNGLKVHVAEIGSDSSPAVIFLHGFPEIWYTWRHQMIAVANAGFRAIAPDYRGYGLSDIPQQPHNTKFADLVNDTASILDSLAISKVFVVAKDFGAKVGYAFALIHPGKVAGIVTLGAPFVHPNAPFKLAFPEGFYIRRWQEPGRAEADFGRFDAKTVVRNIYIMFSRSEIPMASENQEIMDLVDPSAPLPSWFTEEDLSVYGDLYHKSGFQTPLQVPYRSLGEKLEFSKHGLDDAKIEAPTLVIMGEEDYSFKFPGMEQYVKSGAVKKYVPNLEIIYLPQGCHFVHEQFPDQVNQLLLNFLNCNK
;
A
#
# COMPACT_ATOMS: atom_id res chain seq x y z
N MET A 1 51.65 -49.41 -19.34
CA MET A 1 51.13 -50.77 -19.09
C MET A 1 49.69 -50.62 -18.61
N ASN A 2 48.76 -51.19 -19.39
CA ASN A 2 47.50 -51.82 -18.97
C ASN A 2 47.54 -52.34 -17.51
N MET A 3 46.48 -52.51 -16.73
CA MET A 3 45.01 -52.51 -16.85
C MET A 3 44.55 -52.83 -15.41
N GLY A 4 43.30 -52.56 -15.02
CA GLY A 4 42.69 -53.36 -13.95
C GLY A 4 41.65 -52.67 -13.10
N TYR A 5 40.39 -52.91 -13.46
CA TYR A 5 39.13 -52.61 -12.79
C TYR A 5 39.08 -52.78 -11.26
N GLY A 6 38.28 -51.92 -10.63
CA GLY A 6 37.78 -52.03 -9.26
C GLY A 6 36.75 -50.95 -8.92
N LEU A 7 35.71 -50.80 -9.75
CA LEU A 7 34.49 -50.04 -9.42
C LEU A 7 33.62 -50.89 -8.47
N SER A 8 34.04 -50.99 -7.21
CA SER A 8 33.26 -51.55 -6.11
C SER A 8 34.01 -51.28 -4.81
N ASP A 9 33.93 -50.05 -4.32
CA ASP A 9 34.08 -49.64 -2.89
C ASP A 9 34.11 -48.10 -2.77
N ILE A 10 33.25 -47.42 -3.55
CA ILE A 10 32.88 -46.03 -3.26
C ILE A 10 31.72 -46.11 -2.26
N PRO A 11 31.83 -45.56 -1.04
CA PRO A 11 30.68 -45.41 -0.17
C PRO A 11 29.65 -44.54 -0.91
N GLN A 12 28.50 -45.11 -1.23
CA GLN A 12 27.31 -44.35 -1.57
C GLN A 12 26.86 -43.58 -0.31
N GLN A 13 27.40 -42.39 -0.10
CA GLN A 13 26.80 -41.33 0.72
C GLN A 13 27.61 -40.04 0.50
N PRO A 14 26.96 -38.86 0.27
CA PRO A 14 27.68 -37.61 0.26
C PRO A 14 28.30 -37.38 1.64
N ASP A 15 29.61 -37.12 1.67
CA ASP A 15 30.37 -36.89 2.89
C ASP A 15 29.66 -35.88 3.80
N LYS A 16 29.38 -36.32 5.01
CA LYS A 16 28.79 -35.52 6.07
C LYS A 16 29.81 -34.48 6.51
N THR A 17 29.74 -33.28 5.95
CA THR A 17 30.41 -32.11 6.56
C THR A 17 29.92 -32.00 7.99
N SER A 18 30.80 -32.16 8.98
CA SER A 18 30.36 -32.10 10.36
C SER A 18 30.04 -30.65 10.72
N PHE A 19 29.11 -30.46 11.65
CA PHE A 19 28.74 -29.14 12.13
C PHE A 19 29.93 -28.34 12.70
N ALA A 20 30.94 -29.03 13.23
CA ALA A 20 32.17 -28.41 13.73
C ALA A 20 33.09 -27.92 12.59
N ASP A 21 33.11 -28.62 11.46
CA ASP A 21 33.93 -28.24 10.31
C ASP A 21 33.42 -26.95 9.67
N LEU A 22 32.09 -26.80 9.53
CA LEU A 22 31.47 -25.56 9.02
C LEU A 22 31.81 -24.33 9.89
N VAL A 23 31.87 -24.51 11.20
CA VAL A 23 32.21 -23.45 12.17
C VAL A 23 33.68 -23.06 12.06
N ASN A 24 34.58 -24.03 11.95
CA ASN A 24 36.03 -23.75 11.87
C ASN A 24 36.46 -23.22 10.50
N ASP A 25 35.83 -23.67 9.41
CA ASP A 25 36.08 -23.17 8.07
C ASP A 25 35.66 -21.69 7.95
N THR A 26 34.54 -21.32 8.57
CA THR A 26 34.10 -19.91 8.65
C THR A 26 35.15 -19.03 9.34
N ALA A 27 35.81 -19.52 10.40
CA ALA A 27 36.80 -18.74 11.15
C ALA A 27 38.10 -18.57 10.35
N SER A 28 38.46 -19.62 9.61
CA SER A 28 39.63 -19.66 8.72
C SER A 28 39.45 -18.71 7.53
N ILE A 29 38.23 -18.59 7.00
CA ILE A 29 37.88 -17.60 5.97
C ILE A 29 38.01 -16.17 6.50
N LEU A 30 37.57 -15.89 7.74
CA LEU A 30 37.72 -14.56 8.34
C LEU A 30 39.20 -14.18 8.55
N ASP A 31 40.04 -15.13 8.96
CA ASP A 31 41.50 -14.92 9.06
C ASP A 31 42.13 -14.63 7.70
N TYR A 32 41.76 -15.39 6.68
CA TYR A 32 42.23 -15.19 5.31
C TYR A 32 41.83 -13.79 4.77
N LEU A 33 40.65 -13.31 5.13
CA LEU A 33 40.13 -12.00 4.72
C LEU A 33 40.60 -10.84 5.61
N GLY A 34 41.39 -11.11 6.67
CA GLY A 34 41.87 -10.09 7.61
C GLY A 34 40.75 -9.43 8.44
N ILE A 35 39.60 -10.10 8.59
CA ILE A 35 38.43 -9.58 9.30
C ILE A 35 38.52 -10.02 10.76
N SER A 36 38.64 -9.04 11.66
CA SER A 36 38.83 -9.30 13.09
C SER A 36 37.52 -9.56 13.84
N LYS A 37 36.38 -9.00 13.39
CA LYS A 37 35.06 -9.24 13.99
C LYS A 37 33.91 -9.21 12.97
N VAL A 38 32.88 -10.04 13.15
CA VAL A 38 31.68 -10.11 12.29
C VAL A 38 30.38 -10.15 13.09
N PHE A 39 29.29 -9.66 12.50
CA PHE A 39 27.93 -9.94 12.98
C PHE A 39 27.40 -11.21 12.31
N VAL A 40 27.01 -12.18 13.13
CA VAL A 40 26.58 -13.49 12.66
C VAL A 40 25.06 -13.52 12.58
N ILE A 41 24.50 -13.65 11.38
CA ILE A 41 23.04 -13.72 11.20
C ILE A 41 22.65 -15.12 10.69
N GLY A 42 21.79 -15.81 11.41
CA GLY A 42 21.41 -17.19 11.08
C GLY A 42 19.90 -17.39 11.11
N LYS A 43 19.37 -18.08 10.10
CA LYS A 43 17.97 -18.49 10.04
C LYS A 43 17.87 -20.02 10.07
N ASP A 44 16.98 -20.57 10.88
CA ASP A 44 16.78 -22.02 11.07
C ASP A 44 18.09 -22.80 11.36
N PHE A 45 18.54 -23.72 10.49
CA PHE A 45 19.80 -24.46 10.68
C PHE A 45 21.04 -23.55 10.66
N GLY A 46 20.98 -22.44 9.91
CA GLY A 46 22.02 -21.40 9.93
C GLY A 46 22.11 -20.66 11.27
N ALA A 47 21.02 -20.61 12.05
CA ALA A 47 21.06 -20.08 13.41
C ALA A 47 21.87 -20.98 14.35
N MET A 48 21.82 -22.31 14.17
CA MET A 48 22.65 -23.23 14.95
C MET A 48 24.14 -23.06 14.61
N VAL A 49 24.51 -23.02 13.34
CA VAL A 49 25.92 -22.84 12.91
C VAL A 49 26.44 -21.48 13.38
N GLY A 50 25.65 -20.43 13.21
CA GLY A 50 26.02 -19.08 13.66
C GLY A 50 26.16 -18.96 15.18
N TYR A 51 25.33 -19.68 15.94
CA TYR A 51 25.46 -19.77 17.39
C TYR A 51 26.71 -20.53 17.81
N ALA A 52 26.99 -21.69 17.19
CA ALA A 52 28.21 -22.44 17.49
C ALA A 52 29.47 -21.67 17.10
N PHE A 53 29.44 -20.92 15.99
CA PHE A 53 30.50 -19.97 15.63
C PHE A 53 30.72 -18.93 16.72
N SER A 54 29.63 -18.35 17.25
CA SER A 54 29.70 -17.39 18.35
C SER A 54 30.12 -17.97 19.70
N LEU A 55 30.09 -19.30 19.87
CA LEU A 55 30.58 -19.96 21.08
C LEU A 55 32.06 -20.35 20.95
N PHE A 56 32.46 -20.89 19.79
CA PHE A 56 33.81 -21.43 19.58
C PHE A 56 34.83 -20.40 19.08
N HIS A 57 34.37 -19.28 18.50
CA HIS A 57 35.21 -18.19 17.96
C HIS A 57 34.71 -16.81 18.44
N GLN A 58 34.43 -16.67 19.75
CA GLN A 58 33.87 -15.45 20.38
C GLN A 58 34.66 -14.17 20.08
N GLU A 59 35.98 -14.29 20.00
CA GLU A 59 36.89 -13.19 19.70
C GLU A 59 36.63 -12.57 18.32
N LYS A 60 36.02 -13.33 17.41
CA LYS A 60 35.68 -12.92 16.04
C LYS A 60 34.23 -12.45 15.89
N VAL A 61 33.44 -12.37 16.96
CA VAL A 61 32.03 -12.00 16.87
C VAL A 61 31.76 -10.62 17.48
N ALA A 62 31.16 -9.73 16.69
CA ALA A 62 30.68 -8.41 17.08
C ALA A 62 29.22 -8.44 17.56
N GLY A 63 28.44 -9.42 17.12
CA GLY A 63 27.09 -9.72 17.63
C GLY A 63 26.39 -10.83 16.84
N VAL A 64 25.30 -11.37 17.35
CA VAL A 64 24.58 -12.50 16.73
C VAL A 64 23.10 -12.16 16.60
N ILE A 65 22.51 -12.41 15.43
CA ILE A 65 21.08 -12.23 15.16
C ILE A 65 20.52 -13.55 14.64
N THR A 66 19.67 -14.22 15.41
CA THR A 66 19.01 -15.44 14.98
C THR A 66 17.54 -15.17 14.65
N LEU A 67 17.08 -15.69 13.51
CA LEU A 67 15.70 -15.55 13.06
C LEU A 67 15.08 -16.95 12.91
N GLY A 68 13.97 -17.23 13.59
CA GLY A 68 13.10 -18.37 13.25
C GLY A 68 13.03 -19.58 14.20
N VAL A 69 13.86 -19.73 15.25
CA VAL A 69 13.67 -20.80 16.26
C VAL A 69 14.13 -20.32 17.65
N PRO A 70 13.33 -20.46 18.72
CA PRO A 70 13.82 -20.31 20.09
C PRO A 70 14.54 -21.58 20.56
N PHE A 71 15.68 -21.35 21.23
CA PHE A 71 16.42 -22.23 22.13
C PHE A 71 15.72 -23.55 22.54
N MET A 72 16.27 -24.70 22.17
CA MET A 72 15.96 -25.99 22.80
C MET A 72 17.22 -26.54 23.49
N PRO A 73 17.15 -26.95 24.76
CA PRO A 73 18.31 -27.51 25.46
C PRO A 73 18.72 -28.88 24.88
N PRO A 74 19.94 -29.38 25.16
CA PRO A 74 20.57 -30.52 24.47
C PRO A 74 19.93 -31.92 24.64
N GLY A 75 18.65 -32.03 24.97
CA GLY A 75 17.94 -33.30 25.22
C GLY A 75 16.78 -33.63 24.27
N PHE A 76 16.41 -32.74 23.34
CA PHE A 76 15.10 -32.85 22.65
C PHE A 76 15.07 -33.80 21.43
N PHE A 77 16.22 -34.27 20.94
CA PHE A 77 16.27 -35.17 19.78
C PHE A 77 16.21 -36.64 20.17
N LYS A 78 15.03 -37.15 20.56
CA LYS A 78 14.83 -38.60 20.72
C LYS A 78 13.57 -39.23 20.11
N SER A 79 12.72 -38.49 19.39
CA SER A 79 11.60 -39.16 18.68
C SER A 79 11.31 -38.51 17.33
N HIS A 80 11.55 -39.29 16.26
CA HIS A 80 11.17 -38.99 14.88
C HIS A 80 9.67 -39.20 14.71
N GLN A 81 8.86 -38.13 14.64
CA GLN A 81 7.56 -38.17 13.97
C GLN A 81 7.33 -36.85 13.22
N ALA A 82 6.98 -36.98 11.95
CA ALA A 82 6.63 -35.88 11.06
C ALA A 82 5.36 -35.17 11.56
N LEU A 83 5.35 -33.84 11.54
CA LEU A 83 4.20 -33.03 11.95
C LEU A 83 3.29 -32.74 10.73
N PRO A 84 1.94 -32.79 10.87
CA PRO A 84 1.01 -32.62 9.74
C PRO A 84 0.81 -31.15 9.31
N GLU A 85 0.43 -30.95 8.05
CA GLU A 85 0.04 -29.65 7.49
C GLU A 85 -1.11 -28.99 8.26
N GLY A 86 -0.86 -27.81 8.81
CA GLY A 86 -1.85 -27.06 9.63
C GLY A 86 -1.24 -26.17 10.73
N PHE A 87 0.07 -26.23 10.92
CA PHE A 87 0.73 -25.63 12.08
C PHE A 87 0.99 -24.11 12.00
N TYR A 88 0.87 -23.47 10.82
CA TYR A 88 1.41 -22.13 10.59
C TYR A 88 0.52 -20.93 10.95
N MET A 89 -0.77 -21.11 11.26
CA MET A 89 -1.66 -20.03 11.78
C MET A 89 -1.86 -20.07 13.30
N LYS A 90 -1.36 -21.09 14.00
CA LYS A 90 -1.63 -21.29 15.44
C LYS A 90 -0.57 -20.69 16.39
N ARG A 91 0.43 -19.93 15.90
CA ARG A 91 1.62 -19.58 16.69
C ARG A 91 1.86 -18.11 17.04
N TRP A 92 0.91 -17.21 16.82
CA TRP A 92 0.99 -15.84 17.33
C TRP A 92 -0.03 -15.62 18.46
N LYS A 93 0.04 -16.45 19.50
CA LYS A 93 -0.78 -16.30 20.72
C LYS A 93 -0.10 -15.45 21.81
N ILE A 94 1.08 -14.88 21.55
CA ILE A 94 1.99 -14.39 22.60
C ILE A 94 1.71 -12.93 23.00
N TRP A 95 0.85 -12.20 22.26
CA TRP A 95 0.68 -10.74 22.44
C TRP A 95 -0.77 -10.26 22.30
N TYR A 96 -1.75 -11.13 22.58
CA TYR A 96 -3.11 -10.99 22.05
C TYR A 96 -3.85 -9.71 22.51
N THR A 97 -3.62 -9.26 23.75
CA THR A 97 -4.15 -8.00 24.28
C THR A 97 -3.69 -6.78 23.49
N TRP A 98 -2.45 -6.79 23.01
CA TRP A 98 -1.84 -5.66 22.32
C TRP A 98 -1.82 -5.82 20.80
N ARG A 99 -2.62 -6.73 20.23
CA ARG A 99 -2.59 -7.07 18.80
C ARG A 99 -2.78 -5.86 17.89
N HIS A 100 -3.61 -4.91 18.30
CA HIS A 100 -3.88 -3.68 17.56
C HIS A 100 -2.77 -2.64 17.74
N GLN A 101 -2.25 -2.48 18.96
CA GLN A 101 -1.24 -1.47 19.30
C GLN A 101 0.18 -1.87 18.85
N MET A 102 0.54 -3.16 18.91
CA MET A 102 1.88 -3.61 18.52
C MET A 102 2.18 -3.32 17.05
N ILE A 103 1.18 -3.46 16.18
CA ILE A 103 1.30 -3.17 14.75
C ILE A 103 1.45 -1.66 14.53
N ALA A 104 0.59 -0.86 15.16
CA ALA A 104 0.64 0.60 15.04
C ALA A 104 1.99 1.17 15.51
N VAL A 105 2.45 0.79 16.71
CA VAL A 105 3.73 1.23 17.27
C VAL A 105 4.93 0.79 16.41
N ALA A 106 4.88 -0.42 15.84
CA ALA A 106 5.92 -0.88 14.91
C ALA A 106 5.94 -0.08 13.60
N ASN A 107 4.77 0.27 13.06
CA ASN A 107 4.65 1.10 11.86
C ASN A 107 5.13 2.54 12.10
N ALA A 108 4.99 3.05 13.33
CA ALA A 108 5.54 4.33 13.76
C ALA A 108 7.08 4.32 13.95
N GLY A 109 7.76 3.21 13.62
CA GLY A 109 9.21 3.09 13.67
C GLY A 109 9.78 2.68 15.03
N PHE A 110 8.94 2.29 15.99
CA PHE A 110 9.38 1.81 17.31
C PHE A 110 9.53 0.30 17.35
N ARG A 111 10.47 -0.18 18.16
CA ARG A 111 10.53 -1.59 18.54
C ARG A 111 9.47 -1.87 19.60
N ALA A 112 8.35 -2.50 19.21
CA ALA A 112 7.28 -2.90 20.13
C ALA A 112 7.61 -4.21 20.89
N ILE A 113 7.35 -4.25 22.20
CA ILE A 113 7.64 -5.38 23.10
C ILE A 113 6.51 -5.49 24.12
N ALA A 114 5.90 -6.68 24.28
CA ALA A 114 4.70 -6.86 25.11
C ALA A 114 4.74 -8.10 26.03
N PRO A 115 5.71 -8.27 26.94
CA PRO A 115 5.99 -9.55 27.60
C PRO A 115 4.78 -10.15 28.34
N ASP A 116 4.58 -11.46 28.22
CA ASP A 116 3.79 -12.24 29.19
C ASP A 116 4.59 -12.32 30.50
N TYR A 117 4.01 -11.83 31.60
CA TYR A 117 4.64 -11.95 32.92
C TYR A 117 4.68 -13.40 33.41
N ARG A 118 5.59 -13.70 34.34
CA ARG A 118 5.65 -15.01 35.01
C ARG A 118 4.25 -15.46 35.48
N GLY A 119 3.85 -16.68 35.11
CA GLY A 119 2.53 -17.22 35.44
C GLY A 119 1.35 -16.65 34.65
N TYR A 120 1.60 -15.91 33.57
CA TYR A 120 0.60 -15.49 32.59
C TYR A 120 0.87 -16.13 31.22
N GLY A 121 -0.21 -16.47 30.51
CA GLY A 121 -0.15 -16.89 29.11
C GLY A 121 0.86 -18.00 28.84
N LEU A 122 1.89 -17.67 28.05
CA LEU A 122 2.91 -18.63 27.65
C LEU A 122 4.13 -18.70 28.57
N SER A 123 4.30 -17.73 29.46
CA SER A 123 5.41 -17.66 30.41
C SER A 123 5.29 -18.70 31.53
N ASP A 124 6.43 -19.13 32.05
CA ASP A 124 6.49 -20.20 33.05
C ASP A 124 5.71 -19.82 34.32
N ILE A 125 4.98 -20.81 34.85
CA ILE A 125 4.28 -20.68 36.13
C ILE A 125 5.34 -20.75 37.24
N PRO A 126 5.42 -19.75 38.15
CA PRO A 126 6.34 -19.81 39.28
C PRO A 126 6.12 -21.07 40.10
N GLN A 127 7.17 -21.61 40.73
CA GLN A 127 7.04 -22.82 41.57
C GLN A 127 6.11 -22.60 42.78
N GLN A 128 6.00 -21.35 43.24
CA GLN A 128 5.14 -20.91 44.34
C GLN A 128 4.37 -19.67 43.87
N PRO A 129 3.36 -19.83 43.00
CA PRO A 129 2.63 -18.71 42.41
C PRO A 129 2.01 -17.81 43.48
N GLU A 130 1.59 -18.37 44.61
CA GLU A 130 1.05 -17.69 45.79
C GLU A 130 2.05 -16.75 46.50
N LYS A 131 3.35 -16.87 46.21
CA LYS A 131 4.39 -15.97 46.74
C LYS A 131 4.86 -14.91 45.75
N THR A 132 4.30 -14.90 44.55
CA THR A 132 4.67 -13.90 43.53
C THR A 132 4.19 -12.52 43.97
N LEU A 133 5.12 -11.58 44.04
CA LEU A 133 4.86 -10.21 44.46
C LEU A 133 4.73 -9.29 43.25
N PHE A 134 4.00 -8.20 43.43
CA PHE A 134 3.93 -7.13 42.44
C PHE A 134 5.31 -6.59 42.03
N ALA A 135 6.22 -6.46 43.00
CA ALA A 135 7.60 -6.03 42.74
C ALA A 135 8.38 -6.99 41.82
N ASP A 136 8.03 -8.28 41.80
CA ASP A 136 8.67 -9.25 40.90
C ASP A 136 8.40 -8.89 39.43
N LEU A 137 7.19 -8.40 39.11
CA LEU A 137 6.82 -8.03 37.73
C LEU A 137 7.52 -6.74 37.28
N VAL A 138 7.74 -5.80 38.22
CA VAL A 138 8.53 -4.58 37.96
C VAL A 138 9.99 -4.96 37.68
N ASN A 139 10.56 -5.84 38.50
CA ASN A 139 11.93 -6.34 38.33
C ASN A 139 12.09 -7.18 37.06
N ASP A 140 11.08 -7.99 36.70
CA ASP A 140 11.04 -8.71 35.43
C ASP A 140 11.10 -7.76 34.26
N THR A 141 10.34 -6.66 34.31
CA THR A 141 10.35 -5.63 33.26
C THR A 141 11.74 -5.04 33.09
N ALA A 142 12.42 -4.67 34.18
CA ALA A 142 13.80 -4.19 34.14
C ALA A 142 14.76 -5.23 33.54
N SER A 143 14.66 -6.47 34.00
CA SER A 143 15.53 -7.58 33.58
C SER A 143 15.33 -7.93 32.10
N ILE A 144 14.08 -7.84 31.60
CA ILE A 144 13.76 -8.02 30.18
C ILE A 144 14.43 -6.93 29.35
N LEU A 145 14.35 -5.65 29.75
CA LEU A 145 15.01 -4.56 29.03
C LEU A 145 16.53 -4.73 29.02
N ASP A 146 17.12 -5.10 30.16
CA ASP A 146 18.55 -5.36 30.26
C ASP A 146 18.99 -6.51 29.36
N SER A 147 18.20 -7.60 29.35
CA SER A 147 18.45 -8.77 28.50
C SER A 147 18.32 -8.46 27.01
N LEU A 148 17.47 -7.49 26.65
CA LEU A 148 17.28 -7.03 25.28
C LEU A 148 18.21 -5.87 24.89
N ALA A 149 19.10 -5.45 25.80
CA ALA A 149 19.99 -4.31 25.67
C ALA A 149 19.26 -3.00 25.33
N ILE A 150 18.11 -2.76 25.95
CA ILE A 150 17.28 -1.57 25.76
C ILE A 150 17.48 -0.62 26.93
N SER A 151 17.97 0.57 26.64
CA SER A 151 18.28 1.58 27.66
C SER A 151 17.11 2.48 28.01
N LYS A 152 16.14 2.67 27.10
CA LYS A 152 15.01 3.57 27.32
C LYS A 152 13.76 3.14 26.55
N VAL A 153 12.58 3.24 27.18
CA VAL A 153 11.29 2.82 26.61
C VAL A 153 10.15 3.80 26.92
N PHE A 154 9.16 3.84 26.05
CA PHE A 154 7.81 4.28 26.44
C PHE A 154 7.08 3.09 27.05
N VAL A 155 6.48 3.27 28.22
CA VAL A 155 5.80 2.19 28.94
C VAL A 155 4.31 2.36 28.73
N ILE A 156 3.66 1.34 28.16
CA ILE A 156 2.21 1.31 27.96
C ILE A 156 1.63 0.22 28.83
N GLY A 157 0.70 0.57 29.73
CA GLY A 157 0.09 -0.37 30.67
C GLY A 157 -1.43 -0.29 30.67
N LYS A 158 -2.10 -1.46 30.65
CA LYS A 158 -3.57 -1.56 30.80
C LYS A 158 -3.90 -2.17 32.14
N ASP A 159 -4.87 -1.60 32.85
CA ASP A 159 -5.40 -2.14 34.10
C ASP A 159 -4.29 -2.40 35.15
N PHE A 160 -4.13 -3.60 35.69
CA PHE A 160 -3.00 -3.90 36.58
C PHE A 160 -1.62 -3.71 35.94
N GLY A 161 -1.51 -3.84 34.61
CA GLY A 161 -0.30 -3.47 33.87
C GLY A 161 0.00 -1.97 33.92
N ALA A 162 -1.02 -1.10 34.06
CA ALA A 162 -0.83 0.33 34.29
C ALA A 162 -0.15 0.59 35.64
N MET A 163 -0.52 -0.17 36.68
CA MET A 163 0.12 -0.08 37.98
C MET A 163 1.59 -0.49 37.89
N VAL A 164 1.90 -1.60 37.21
CA VAL A 164 3.29 -2.04 36.96
C VAL A 164 4.05 -0.95 36.19
N GLY A 165 3.41 -0.33 35.19
CA GLY A 165 4.00 0.76 34.41
C GLY A 165 4.35 2.00 35.24
N TYR A 166 3.45 2.43 36.13
CA TYR A 166 3.74 3.54 37.06
C TYR A 166 4.84 3.18 38.06
N ALA A 167 4.82 1.99 38.64
CA ALA A 167 5.87 1.54 39.55
C ALA A 167 7.22 1.44 38.84
N PHE A 168 7.25 0.94 37.61
CA PHE A 168 8.47 0.90 36.80
C PHE A 168 9.00 2.31 36.50
N ALA A 169 8.12 3.28 36.20
CA ALA A 169 8.51 4.67 36.01
C ALA A 169 9.02 5.34 37.30
N LEU A 170 8.55 4.92 38.48
CA LEU A 170 9.05 5.39 39.78
C LEU A 170 10.41 4.80 40.14
N PHE A 171 10.60 3.50 39.94
CA PHE A 171 11.81 2.79 40.38
C PHE A 171 12.94 2.79 39.36
N TYR A 172 12.61 2.93 38.07
CA TYR A 172 13.56 2.98 36.96
C TYR A 172 13.30 4.19 36.04
N PRO A 173 13.23 5.43 36.58
CA PRO A 173 12.90 6.62 35.79
C PRO A 173 13.91 6.85 34.65
N GLU A 174 15.16 6.44 34.82
CA GLU A 174 16.20 6.53 33.80
C GLU A 174 15.92 5.66 32.56
N LYS A 175 15.14 4.59 32.73
CA LYS A 175 14.73 3.67 31.65
C LYS A 175 13.42 4.10 30.98
N VAL A 176 12.74 5.15 31.46
CA VAL A 176 11.43 5.56 30.95
C VAL A 176 11.51 6.89 30.20
N ALA A 177 11.00 6.91 28.96
CA ALA A 177 10.84 8.11 28.14
C ALA A 177 9.46 8.77 28.35
N GLY A 178 8.44 7.97 28.65
CA GLY A 178 7.09 8.41 28.96
C GLY A 178 6.19 7.23 29.33
N THR A 179 5.05 7.52 29.93
CA THR A 179 4.12 6.50 30.45
C THR A 179 2.72 6.71 29.90
N VAL A 180 2.15 5.68 29.25
CA VAL A 180 0.77 5.68 28.80
C VAL A 180 0.00 4.62 29.58
N THR A 181 -1.11 4.98 30.20
CA THR A 181 -1.94 4.05 30.95
C THR A 181 -3.38 4.03 30.44
N LEU A 182 -3.99 2.85 30.52
CA LEU A 182 -5.33 2.60 30.01
C LEU A 182 -6.23 2.09 31.14
N GLY A 183 -7.29 2.83 31.45
CA GLY A 183 -8.35 2.46 32.40
C GLY A 183 -8.01 2.54 33.89
N VAL A 184 -6.72 2.61 34.29
CA VAL A 184 -6.33 2.70 35.71
C VAL A 184 -5.37 3.87 35.95
N PRO A 185 -5.73 4.85 36.81
CA PRO A 185 -4.86 5.97 37.15
C PRO A 185 -3.82 5.61 38.21
N PHE A 186 -2.87 6.51 38.45
CA PHE A 186 -1.96 6.40 39.59
C PHE A 186 -2.73 6.46 40.91
N LEU A 187 -2.57 5.44 41.76
CA LEU A 187 -3.24 5.37 43.06
C LEU A 187 -2.29 5.89 44.17
N PRO A 188 -2.75 6.81 45.03
CA PRO A 188 -1.90 7.39 46.06
C PRO A 188 -1.58 6.38 47.19
N PRO A 189 -0.46 6.54 47.92
CA PRO A 189 -0.18 5.77 49.12
C PRO A 189 -1.36 5.82 50.10
N GLY A 190 -1.78 4.66 50.61
CA GLY A 190 -2.93 4.57 51.53
C GLY A 190 -4.31 4.59 50.86
N PHE A 191 -4.42 4.75 49.53
CA PHE A 191 -5.71 4.63 48.80
C PHE A 191 -6.42 3.31 49.10
N HIS A 192 -5.65 2.25 49.38
CA HIS A 192 -6.16 0.92 49.68
C HIS A 192 -6.59 0.71 51.13
N GLU A 193 -6.15 1.55 52.07
CA GLU A 193 -6.63 1.49 53.47
C GLU A 193 -8.11 1.90 53.57
N SER A 194 -8.61 2.64 52.57
CA SER A 194 -10.05 2.94 52.41
C SER A 194 -10.92 1.72 52.08
N HIS A 195 -10.33 0.58 51.68
CA HIS A 195 -11.05 -0.63 51.27
C HIS A 195 -11.75 -1.36 52.41
N GLN A 196 -11.54 -0.93 53.67
CA GLN A 196 -12.33 -1.41 54.81
C GLN A 196 -13.83 -1.04 54.69
N ALA A 197 -14.20 -0.14 53.77
CA ALA A 197 -15.58 0.25 53.47
C ALA A 197 -16.22 -0.46 52.26
N LEU A 198 -15.50 -1.36 51.55
CA LEU A 198 -16.08 -2.04 50.38
C LEU A 198 -17.09 -3.12 50.80
N PRO A 199 -18.27 -3.20 50.14
CA PRO A 199 -19.28 -4.22 50.41
C PRO A 199 -18.70 -5.63 50.33
N GLU A 200 -19.24 -6.57 51.13
CA GLU A 200 -18.84 -7.98 51.08
C GLU A 200 -18.96 -8.59 49.67
N GLY A 201 -19.94 -8.12 48.90
CA GLY A 201 -20.18 -8.50 47.52
C GLY A 201 -19.14 -8.04 46.49
N PHE A 202 -18.27 -7.10 46.84
CA PHE A 202 -17.37 -6.45 45.88
C PHE A 202 -16.33 -7.43 45.33
N TYR A 203 -16.15 -7.50 44.01
CA TYR A 203 -15.35 -8.55 43.36
C TYR A 203 -13.90 -8.62 43.87
N ILE A 204 -13.22 -7.48 44.08
CA ILE A 204 -11.85 -7.45 44.62
C ILE A 204 -11.78 -8.15 45.99
N ARG A 205 -12.79 -7.94 46.86
CA ARG A 205 -12.81 -8.53 48.20
C ARG A 205 -12.92 -10.06 48.12
N ARG A 206 -13.74 -10.56 47.20
CA ARG A 206 -13.93 -12.00 47.01
C ARG A 206 -12.76 -12.68 46.31
N TRP A 207 -12.14 -12.00 45.34
CA TRP A 207 -10.96 -12.52 44.66
C TRP A 207 -9.69 -12.49 45.51
N LYS A 208 -9.63 -11.57 46.47
CA LYS A 208 -8.58 -11.52 47.49
C LYS A 208 -8.61 -12.70 48.46
N GLU A 209 -9.78 -13.31 48.71
CA GLU A 209 -9.91 -14.47 49.60
C GLU A 209 -9.28 -15.72 48.97
N PRO A 210 -8.19 -16.28 49.54
CA PRO A 210 -7.53 -17.45 48.97
C PRO A 210 -8.47 -18.66 48.90
N GLY A 211 -8.56 -19.28 47.72
CA GLY A 211 -9.39 -20.46 47.48
C GLY A 211 -10.82 -20.13 47.04
N ARG A 212 -11.34 -18.93 47.31
CA ARG A 212 -12.72 -18.56 46.93
C ARG A 212 -12.85 -18.30 45.44
N ALA A 213 -12.02 -17.44 44.86
CA ALA A 213 -12.03 -17.20 43.42
C ALA A 213 -11.61 -18.44 42.61
N GLU A 214 -10.68 -19.24 43.13
CA GLU A 214 -10.32 -20.50 42.51
C GLU A 214 -11.49 -21.48 42.48
N ALA A 215 -12.28 -21.54 43.56
CA ALA A 215 -13.50 -22.35 43.60
C ALA A 215 -14.56 -21.79 42.63
N ASP A 216 -14.76 -20.47 42.57
CA ASP A 216 -15.72 -19.82 41.66
C ASP A 216 -15.34 -20.04 40.19
N PHE A 217 -14.09 -19.80 39.82
CA PHE A 217 -13.57 -19.99 38.47
C PHE A 217 -13.54 -21.48 38.09
N GLY A 218 -13.23 -22.36 39.04
CA GLY A 218 -13.21 -23.81 38.85
C GLY A 218 -14.57 -24.44 38.51
N ARG A 219 -15.67 -23.68 38.62
CA ARG A 219 -16.99 -24.09 38.12
C ARG A 219 -17.08 -24.07 36.59
N PHE A 220 -16.14 -23.43 35.91
CA PHE A 220 -16.17 -23.18 34.46
C PHE A 220 -14.83 -23.51 33.80
N ASP A 221 -14.84 -23.71 32.48
CA ASP A 221 -13.60 -23.74 31.70
C ASP A 221 -12.99 -22.33 31.55
N ALA A 222 -11.69 -22.28 31.21
CA ALA A 222 -10.95 -21.02 31.10
C ALA A 222 -11.58 -20.06 30.06
N LYS A 223 -12.14 -20.60 28.97
CA LYS A 223 -12.83 -19.81 27.94
C LYS A 223 -14.05 -19.11 28.54
N THR A 224 -14.87 -19.83 29.31
CA THR A 224 -16.07 -19.31 29.95
C THR A 224 -15.74 -18.28 31.04
N VAL A 225 -14.68 -18.50 31.82
CA VAL A 225 -14.20 -17.50 32.80
C VAL A 225 -13.79 -16.20 32.08
N VAL A 226 -12.97 -16.29 31.02
CA VAL A 226 -12.55 -15.12 30.22
C VAL A 226 -13.76 -14.41 29.63
N ARG A 227 -14.71 -15.15 29.04
CA ARG A 227 -15.96 -14.59 28.50
C ARG A 227 -16.70 -13.77 29.56
N ASN A 228 -16.89 -14.34 30.75
CA ASN A 228 -17.62 -13.67 31.81
C ASN A 228 -16.88 -12.43 32.29
N VAL A 229 -15.55 -12.46 32.39
CA VAL A 229 -14.72 -11.28 32.71
C VAL A 229 -14.91 -10.17 31.66
N TYR A 230 -14.83 -10.47 30.36
CA TYR A 230 -15.00 -9.47 29.30
C TYR A 230 -16.39 -8.86 29.29
N ILE A 231 -17.45 -9.67 29.43
CA ILE A 231 -18.83 -9.16 29.52
C ILE A 231 -18.99 -8.29 30.76
N MET A 232 -18.52 -8.75 31.91
CA MET A 232 -18.69 -8.05 33.19
C MET A 232 -18.02 -6.68 33.21
N PHE A 233 -16.77 -6.59 32.75
CA PHE A 233 -16.01 -5.32 32.78
C PHE A 233 -16.17 -4.47 31.52
N SER A 234 -16.93 -4.93 30.52
CA SER A 234 -17.43 -4.07 29.43
C SER A 234 -18.60 -3.19 29.87
N LYS A 235 -19.25 -3.52 30.99
CA LYS A 235 -20.33 -2.72 31.57
C LYS A 235 -19.79 -1.62 32.46
N SER A 236 -20.57 -0.55 32.62
CA SER A 236 -20.21 0.55 33.50
C SER A 236 -20.54 0.31 34.97
N GLU A 237 -21.24 -0.78 35.33
CA GLU A 237 -21.53 -1.08 36.74
C GLU A 237 -20.36 -1.77 37.43
N ILE A 238 -20.15 -1.43 38.71
CA ILE A 238 -19.19 -2.15 39.54
C ILE A 238 -19.75 -3.55 39.86
N PRO A 239 -19.00 -4.64 39.61
CA PRO A 239 -19.45 -5.98 39.95
C PRO A 239 -19.54 -6.19 41.48
N ILE A 240 -20.77 -6.32 41.98
CA ILE A 240 -21.08 -6.57 43.39
C ILE A 240 -22.07 -7.73 43.46
N ALA A 241 -21.62 -8.87 44.01
CA ALA A 241 -22.46 -10.05 44.19
C ALA A 241 -23.24 -10.03 45.52
N SER A 242 -24.46 -10.56 45.50
CA SER A 242 -25.27 -10.75 46.72
C SER A 242 -24.68 -11.83 47.64
N GLU A 243 -25.15 -11.91 48.89
CA GLU A 243 -24.61 -12.83 49.93
C GLU A 243 -24.53 -14.30 49.47
N ASN A 244 -25.49 -14.76 48.66
CA ASN A 244 -25.60 -16.15 48.20
C ASN A 244 -25.24 -16.37 46.72
N GLN A 245 -24.53 -15.43 46.10
CA GLN A 245 -24.17 -15.44 44.68
C GLN A 245 -22.66 -15.23 44.56
N GLU A 246 -21.93 -15.90 43.67
CA GLU A 246 -20.50 -15.62 43.40
C GLU A 246 -20.29 -14.69 42.19
N ILE A 247 -19.05 -14.21 41.97
CA ILE A 247 -18.77 -13.19 40.96
C ILE A 247 -19.08 -13.69 39.55
N MET A 248 -18.72 -14.93 39.22
CA MET A 248 -19.05 -15.49 37.90
C MET A 248 -20.56 -15.66 37.67
N ASP A 249 -21.41 -15.64 38.71
CA ASP A 249 -22.87 -15.70 38.57
C ASP A 249 -23.50 -14.34 38.18
N LEU A 250 -22.71 -13.26 38.11
CA LEU A 250 -23.19 -11.94 37.68
C LEU A 250 -23.43 -11.85 36.17
N VAL A 251 -22.95 -12.84 35.41
CA VAL A 251 -23.06 -12.86 33.95
C VAL A 251 -24.08 -13.91 33.52
N ASP A 252 -25.16 -13.45 32.89
CA ASP A 252 -26.12 -14.34 32.24
C ASP A 252 -25.46 -15.02 31.02
N PRO A 253 -25.45 -16.36 30.93
CA PRO A 253 -24.89 -17.09 29.80
C PRO A 253 -25.50 -16.71 28.44
N SER A 254 -26.70 -16.15 28.39
CA SER A 254 -27.34 -15.70 27.14
C SER A 254 -26.81 -14.36 26.61
N VAL A 255 -26.09 -13.57 27.42
CA VAL A 255 -25.57 -12.26 27.01
C VAL A 255 -24.48 -12.44 25.95
N PRO A 256 -24.59 -11.84 24.76
CA PRO A 256 -23.56 -11.98 23.74
C PRO A 256 -22.23 -11.34 24.17
N LEU A 257 -21.14 -11.73 23.53
CA LEU A 257 -19.86 -11.03 23.68
C LEU A 257 -20.01 -9.56 23.25
N PRO A 258 -19.20 -8.64 23.80
CA PRO A 258 -19.09 -7.30 23.25
C PRO A 258 -18.80 -7.35 21.74
N SER A 259 -19.38 -6.44 20.96
CA SER A 259 -19.29 -6.48 19.49
C SER A 259 -17.85 -6.40 18.95
N TRP A 260 -16.93 -5.85 19.74
CA TRP A 260 -15.50 -5.71 19.45
C TRP A 260 -14.65 -6.89 19.96
N PHE A 261 -15.25 -7.89 20.63
CA PHE A 261 -14.56 -9.07 21.16
C PHE A 261 -15.13 -10.35 20.55
N THR A 262 -14.39 -10.95 19.64
CA THR A 262 -14.84 -12.06 18.80
C THR A 262 -14.68 -13.42 19.48
N GLU A 263 -15.31 -14.45 18.90
CA GLU A 263 -15.11 -15.84 19.34
C GLU A 263 -13.67 -16.34 19.12
N GLU A 264 -12.97 -15.79 18.13
CA GLU A 264 -11.54 -16.06 17.93
C GLU A 264 -10.71 -15.46 19.07
N ASP A 265 -11.02 -14.21 19.45
CA ASP A 265 -10.37 -13.54 20.59
C ASP A 265 -10.58 -14.34 21.89
N LEU A 266 -11.82 -14.74 22.13
CA LEU A 266 -12.18 -15.55 23.27
C LEU A 266 -11.45 -16.91 23.27
N SER A 267 -11.31 -17.55 22.12
CA SER A 267 -10.58 -18.80 21.97
C SER A 267 -9.08 -18.64 22.27
N ALA A 268 -8.48 -17.56 21.76
CA ALA A 268 -7.06 -17.25 21.99
C ALA A 268 -6.76 -17.04 23.48
N TYR A 269 -7.54 -16.19 24.16
CA TYR A 269 -7.40 -15.98 25.60
C TYR A 269 -7.74 -17.22 26.42
N GLY A 270 -8.80 -17.95 26.04
CA GLY A 270 -9.18 -19.20 26.69
C GLY A 270 -8.05 -20.22 26.67
N ASP A 271 -7.37 -20.39 25.54
CA ASP A 271 -6.23 -21.31 25.41
C ASP A 271 -5.01 -20.87 26.23
N LEU A 272 -4.75 -19.56 26.33
CA LEU A 272 -3.66 -19.01 27.14
C LEU A 272 -3.90 -19.24 28.63
N TYR A 273 -5.11 -18.94 29.12
CA TYR A 273 -5.48 -19.16 30.52
C TYR A 273 -5.71 -20.63 30.86
N HIS A 274 -6.08 -21.46 29.88
CA HIS A 274 -6.07 -22.91 30.06
C HIS A 274 -4.67 -23.42 30.38
N LYS A 275 -3.63 -22.83 29.76
CA LYS A 275 -2.23 -23.18 30.01
C LYS A 275 -1.69 -22.60 31.33
N SER A 276 -1.87 -21.29 31.56
CA SER A 276 -1.28 -20.61 32.72
C SER A 276 -2.08 -20.79 34.02
N GLY A 277 -3.37 -21.09 33.90
CA GLY A 277 -4.31 -20.99 35.01
C GLY A 277 -4.50 -19.55 35.49
N PHE A 278 -5.24 -19.41 36.60
CA PHE A 278 -5.61 -18.11 37.18
C PHE A 278 -4.93 -17.81 38.54
N GLN A 279 -4.07 -18.69 39.06
CA GLN A 279 -3.46 -18.50 40.38
C GLN A 279 -2.58 -17.25 40.47
N THR A 280 -1.62 -17.07 39.57
CA THR A 280 -0.78 -15.86 39.52
C THR A 280 -1.59 -14.60 39.14
N PRO A 281 -2.51 -14.68 38.14
CA PRO A 281 -3.48 -13.62 37.86
C PRO A 281 -4.42 -13.23 39.01
N LEU A 282 -4.65 -14.09 40.00
CA LEU A 282 -5.39 -13.76 41.21
C LEU A 282 -4.46 -13.27 42.33
N GLN A 283 -3.27 -13.84 42.43
CA GLN A 283 -2.31 -13.52 43.48
C GLN A 283 -1.78 -12.09 43.36
N VAL A 284 -1.20 -11.75 42.21
CA VAL A 284 -0.45 -10.50 42.06
C VAL A 284 -1.33 -9.26 42.19
N PRO A 285 -2.44 -9.13 41.44
CA PRO A 285 -3.27 -7.92 41.50
C PRO A 285 -4.13 -7.79 42.76
N TYR A 286 -4.55 -8.89 43.40
CA TYR A 286 -5.54 -8.83 44.49
C TYR A 286 -4.98 -9.17 45.88
N ARG A 287 -3.94 -10.01 45.96
CA ARG A 287 -3.46 -10.58 47.24
C ARG A 287 -2.10 -10.03 47.67
N SER A 288 -1.15 -9.85 46.74
CA SER A 288 0.17 -9.27 47.05
C SER A 288 0.28 -7.76 46.79
N PHE A 289 -0.74 -7.15 46.18
CA PHE A 289 -0.74 -5.72 45.85
C PHE A 289 -0.65 -4.79 47.08
N ALA A 290 -1.26 -5.19 48.20
CA ALA A 290 -1.23 -4.42 49.45
C ALA A 290 0.17 -4.29 50.08
N GLU A 291 1.17 -5.02 49.56
CA GLU A 291 2.51 -5.04 50.16
C GLU A 291 3.46 -3.96 49.62
N ASN A 292 3.30 -3.37 48.40
CA ASN A 292 4.46 -2.68 47.78
C ASN A 292 4.22 -1.59 46.70
N VAL A 293 3.26 -0.67 46.84
CA VAL A 293 3.38 0.64 46.16
C VAL A 293 3.05 1.75 47.16
N GLY A 294 4.08 2.45 47.64
CA GLY A 294 3.93 3.53 48.63
C GLY A 294 3.95 3.10 50.11
N SER A 295 4.32 1.85 50.42
CA SER A 295 4.69 1.48 51.79
C SER A 295 5.98 2.23 52.19
N PRO A 296 6.05 2.86 53.38
CA PRO A 296 7.26 3.50 53.90
C PRO A 296 8.51 2.58 53.89
N GLN A 297 8.33 1.27 53.72
CA GLN A 297 9.41 0.29 53.71
C GLN A 297 10.22 0.25 52.40
N GLN A 298 9.78 0.87 51.30
CA GLN A 298 10.56 0.97 50.04
C GLN A 298 11.18 2.36 49.76
N GLY A 299 11.17 3.28 50.74
CA GLY A 299 12.05 4.46 50.72
C GLY A 299 11.67 5.59 49.75
N VAL A 300 10.41 5.65 49.28
CA VAL A 300 9.89 6.79 48.51
C VAL A 300 8.84 7.52 49.35
N ASP A 301 9.27 8.53 50.10
CA ASP A 301 8.40 9.28 51.03
C ASP A 301 7.39 10.21 50.30
N ASP A 302 7.63 10.54 49.03
CA ASP A 302 6.77 11.39 48.17
C ASP A 302 6.85 10.91 46.70
N PRO A 303 6.09 9.89 46.28
CA PRO A 303 6.26 9.27 44.96
C PRO A 303 5.82 10.20 43.82
N LYS A 304 6.73 10.49 42.89
CA LYS A 304 6.47 11.31 41.70
C LYS A 304 6.94 10.66 40.41
N VAL A 305 6.02 10.47 39.48
CA VAL A 305 6.31 10.09 38.10
C VAL A 305 6.56 11.37 37.31
N GLU A 306 7.82 11.77 37.21
CA GLU A 306 8.21 13.08 36.63
C GLU A 306 8.20 13.10 35.10
N GLY A 307 8.17 11.93 34.45
CA GLY A 307 8.10 11.80 32.99
C GLY A 307 6.74 12.23 32.39
N PRO A 308 6.69 12.51 31.07
CA PRO A 308 5.44 12.72 30.35
C PRO A 308 4.50 11.54 30.54
N ALA A 309 3.24 11.81 30.86
CA ALA A 309 2.26 10.76 31.10
C ALA A 309 0.92 11.04 30.43
N LEU A 310 0.29 9.98 29.92
CA LEU A 310 -1.04 10.02 29.33
C LEU A 310 -1.91 8.92 29.93
N LEU A 311 -3.06 9.27 30.49
CA LEU A 311 -4.11 8.34 30.88
C LEU A 311 -5.24 8.40 29.86
N ILE A 312 -5.57 7.26 29.24
CA ILE A 312 -6.74 7.13 28.38
C ILE A 312 -7.76 6.28 29.13
N MET A 313 -8.96 6.82 29.32
CA MET A 313 -10.03 6.18 30.07
C MET A 313 -11.34 6.27 29.31
N GLY A 314 -12.17 5.25 29.40
CA GLY A 314 -13.52 5.32 28.86
C GLY A 314 -14.47 6.05 29.81
N GLU A 315 -15.40 6.86 29.30
CA GLU A 315 -16.41 7.52 30.14
C GLU A 315 -17.34 6.53 30.86
N GLU A 316 -17.48 5.33 30.30
CA GLU A 316 -18.28 4.22 30.82
C GLU A 316 -17.43 3.18 31.57
N ASP A 317 -16.15 3.47 31.85
CA ASP A 317 -15.26 2.59 32.61
C ASP A 317 -15.73 2.48 34.07
N TYR A 318 -15.97 1.25 34.54
CA TYR A 318 -16.45 0.99 35.90
C TYR A 318 -15.45 1.45 36.98
N VAL A 319 -14.14 1.53 36.68
CA VAL A 319 -13.12 2.05 37.60
C VAL A 319 -13.39 3.51 37.93
N PHE A 320 -13.93 4.28 36.97
CA PHE A 320 -14.31 5.68 37.18
C PHE A 320 -15.36 5.82 38.28
N LYS A 321 -16.21 4.79 38.46
CA LYS A 321 -17.28 4.78 39.46
C LYS A 321 -16.84 4.28 40.83
N PHE A 322 -15.57 3.90 41.01
CA PHE A 322 -15.07 3.55 42.34
C PHE A 322 -15.27 4.73 43.30
N PRO A 323 -15.66 4.48 44.57
CA PRO A 323 -15.90 5.56 45.52
C PRO A 323 -14.74 6.55 45.60
N GLY A 324 -15.00 7.82 45.26
CA GLY A 324 -14.01 8.90 45.26
C GLY A 324 -13.07 8.97 44.04
N MET A 325 -13.13 8.04 43.09
CA MET A 325 -12.22 7.99 41.94
C MET A 325 -12.48 9.12 40.94
N GLU A 326 -13.74 9.35 40.60
CA GLU A 326 -14.15 10.45 39.72
C GLU A 326 -13.72 11.81 40.30
N GLU A 327 -13.91 12.03 41.60
CA GLU A 327 -13.47 13.24 42.30
C GLU A 327 -11.94 13.36 42.27
N TYR A 328 -11.22 12.28 42.55
CA TYR A 328 -9.75 12.25 42.54
C TYR A 328 -9.16 12.60 41.16
N LEU A 329 -9.77 12.10 40.07
CA LEU A 329 -9.34 12.42 38.70
C LEU A 329 -9.73 13.85 38.30
N LYS A 330 -11.00 14.25 38.51
CA LYS A 330 -11.51 15.56 38.09
C LYS A 330 -10.96 16.73 38.90
N SER A 331 -10.63 16.52 40.18
CA SER A 331 -9.96 17.53 41.01
C SER A 331 -8.50 17.77 40.60
N GLY A 332 -7.91 16.87 39.83
CA GLY A 332 -6.49 16.91 39.48
C GLY A 332 -5.58 16.46 40.62
N GLU A 333 -6.11 15.90 41.71
CA GLU A 333 -5.32 15.37 42.83
C GLU A 333 -4.30 14.32 42.38
N VAL A 334 -4.62 13.54 41.35
CA VAL A 334 -3.68 12.60 40.69
C VAL A 334 -2.39 13.28 40.19
N LYS A 335 -2.46 14.56 39.81
CA LYS A 335 -1.29 15.32 39.34
C LYS A 335 -0.30 15.66 40.45
N LYS A 336 -0.65 15.46 41.73
CA LYS A 336 0.34 15.53 42.83
C LYS A 336 1.41 14.45 42.70
N TYR A 337 1.02 13.29 42.16
CA TYR A 337 1.88 12.12 41.99
C TYR A 337 2.37 11.95 40.54
N VAL A 338 1.60 12.43 39.55
CA VAL A 338 1.99 12.43 38.13
C VAL A 338 1.84 13.84 37.56
N PRO A 339 2.80 14.75 37.81
CA PRO A 339 2.65 16.18 37.49
C PRO A 339 2.38 16.47 36.01
N ASN A 340 2.98 15.68 35.13
CA ASN A 340 2.89 15.84 33.66
C ASN A 340 1.86 14.89 33.04
N LEU A 341 0.74 14.65 33.75
CA LEU A 341 -0.34 13.78 33.29
C LEU A 341 -1.37 14.54 32.45
N ASP A 342 -1.58 14.07 31.24
CA ASP A 342 -2.76 14.35 30.44
C ASP A 342 -3.78 13.21 30.59
N ILE A 343 -5.06 13.57 30.63
CA ILE A 343 -6.16 12.61 30.78
C ILE A 343 -7.11 12.80 29.61
N VAL A 344 -7.36 11.72 28.87
CA VAL A 344 -8.29 11.68 27.74
C VAL A 344 -9.43 10.72 28.09
N TYR A 345 -10.65 11.23 28.02
CA TYR A 345 -11.86 10.45 28.19
C TYR A 345 -12.44 10.12 26.81
N LEU A 346 -12.60 8.83 26.51
CA LEU A 346 -13.24 8.36 25.29
C LEU A 346 -14.75 8.17 25.53
N PRO A 347 -15.62 8.91 24.82
CA PRO A 347 -17.06 8.77 24.96
C PRO A 347 -17.52 7.34 24.69
N GLN A 348 -18.42 6.81 25.53
CA GLN A 348 -18.94 5.43 25.46
C GLN A 348 -17.86 4.33 25.61
N GLY A 349 -16.64 4.70 26.01
CA GLY A 349 -15.56 3.76 26.25
C GLY A 349 -15.79 2.97 27.52
N CYS A 350 -15.70 1.65 27.43
CA CYS A 350 -15.65 0.76 28.59
C CYS A 350 -14.20 0.58 29.07
N HIS A 351 -13.99 -0.32 30.04
CA HIS A 351 -12.66 -0.59 30.60
C HIS A 351 -11.63 -1.14 29.58
N PHE A 352 -12.09 -1.65 28.44
CA PHE A 352 -11.25 -2.20 27.37
C PHE A 352 -11.07 -1.23 26.20
N VAL A 353 -10.90 0.08 26.45
CA VAL A 353 -10.80 1.12 25.41
C VAL A 353 -9.84 0.81 24.25
N HIS A 354 -8.69 0.19 24.50
CA HIS A 354 -7.73 -0.22 23.46
C HIS A 354 -8.19 -1.36 22.54
N GLU A 355 -9.15 -2.17 22.97
CA GLU A 355 -9.78 -3.20 22.15
C GLU A 355 -11.10 -2.71 21.54
N GLN A 356 -11.84 -1.84 22.25
CA GLN A 356 -13.10 -1.25 21.77
C GLN A 356 -12.87 -0.15 20.71
N PHE A 357 -11.87 0.71 20.92
CA PHE A 357 -11.53 1.85 20.05
C PHE A 357 -10.03 1.83 19.69
N PRO A 358 -9.54 0.76 19.03
CA PRO A 358 -8.12 0.57 18.78
C PRO A 358 -7.51 1.73 17.99
N ASP A 359 -8.22 2.25 16.97
CA ASP A 359 -7.72 3.35 16.15
C ASP A 359 -7.62 4.67 16.92
N GLN A 360 -8.59 4.97 17.78
CA GLN A 360 -8.55 6.18 18.60
C GLN A 360 -7.43 6.09 19.64
N VAL A 361 -7.22 4.92 20.26
CA VAL A 361 -6.12 4.72 21.20
C VAL A 361 -4.77 4.78 20.48
N ASN A 362 -4.64 4.17 19.30
CA ASN A 362 -3.42 4.25 18.49
C ASN A 362 -3.12 5.70 18.08
N GLN A 363 -4.14 6.41 17.61
CA GLN A 363 -4.06 7.84 17.34
C GLN A 363 -3.67 8.63 18.57
N LEU A 364 -4.17 8.35 19.77
CA LEU A 364 -3.75 9.10 20.97
C LEU A 364 -2.31 8.78 21.39
N CYS A 365 -1.84 7.56 21.12
CA CYS A 365 -0.43 7.19 21.25
C CYS A 365 0.45 7.87 20.19
N GLU A 366 -0.10 8.30 19.05
CA GLU A 366 0.61 8.96 17.92
C GLU A 366 0.46 10.50 17.87
N ILE A 367 -0.74 11.04 18.07
CA ILE A 367 -1.23 12.42 17.80
C ILE A 367 -1.08 13.36 19.00
N ASN A 368 -1.10 12.88 20.26
CA ASN A 368 -0.93 13.76 21.42
C ASN A 368 0.52 14.24 21.64
N GLY A 369 1.42 14.07 20.67
CA GLY A 369 2.77 14.59 20.77
C GLY A 369 3.64 13.88 21.81
N THR A 370 3.19 12.80 22.45
CA THR A 370 4.01 12.02 23.41
C THR A 370 5.25 11.40 22.76
N ILE A 371 5.30 11.34 21.43
CA ILE A 371 6.44 10.86 20.66
C ILE A 371 7.06 11.98 19.80
N ASP A 372 6.26 12.89 19.25
CA ASP A 372 6.73 13.97 18.36
C ASP A 372 7.21 15.25 19.09
N LEU A 373 6.81 15.50 20.35
CA LEU A 373 7.31 16.66 21.14
C LEU A 373 8.77 16.52 21.59
N PHE A 374 9.39 15.35 21.41
CA PHE A 374 10.73 15.06 21.93
C PHE A 374 11.87 15.31 20.92
N VAL A 375 11.54 15.85 19.74
CA VAL A 375 12.50 16.26 18.72
C VAL A 375 12.22 17.70 18.26
N ARG A 376 12.49 18.71 19.12
CA ARG A 376 13.09 20.05 18.81
C ARG A 376 12.85 21.05 19.97
N PRO A 377 13.73 22.06 20.18
CA PRO A 377 14.45 22.80 19.16
C PRO A 377 15.96 22.94 19.42
N LEU A 378 16.78 22.51 18.46
CA LEU A 378 18.10 23.11 18.26
C LEU A 378 18.16 23.63 16.82
N THR A 379 18.49 24.91 16.73
CA THR A 379 18.43 25.77 15.57
C THR A 379 19.34 25.30 14.43
N LEU A 380 19.00 25.73 13.20
CA LEU A 380 19.59 25.37 11.90
C LEU A 380 21.13 25.48 11.78
N ASN A 381 21.85 25.97 12.79
CA ASN A 381 23.30 26.18 12.73
C ASN A 381 24.15 24.97 13.20
N SER A 382 23.56 23.96 13.85
CA SER A 382 24.33 22.80 14.35
C SER A 382 24.52 21.68 13.32
N ILE A 383 23.74 21.68 12.24
CA ILE A 383 23.75 20.61 11.21
C ILE A 383 24.97 20.73 10.26
N MET A 384 25.63 21.89 10.22
CA MET A 384 26.79 22.06 9.34
C MET A 384 28.10 21.44 9.85
N ASN A 385 28.19 20.96 11.09
CA ASN A 385 29.46 20.47 11.66
C ASN A 385 29.53 18.97 12.00
N ALA A 386 28.44 18.20 11.87
CA ALA A 386 28.45 16.78 12.27
C ALA A 386 28.70 15.78 11.11
N THR A 387 28.79 16.24 9.86
CA THR A 387 28.94 15.36 8.68
C THR A 387 30.36 14.81 8.45
N MET A 388 31.30 15.01 9.39
CA MET A 388 32.72 14.68 9.18
C MET A 388 33.31 13.56 10.05
N ILE A 389 32.53 12.87 10.90
CA ILE A 389 33.10 11.85 11.83
C ILE A 389 32.45 10.44 11.72
N GLY A 390 31.40 10.25 10.90
CA GLY A 390 30.66 8.98 10.82
C GLY A 390 31.12 7.93 9.80
N LEU A 391 32.35 8.01 9.26
CA LEU A 391 32.89 7.06 8.29
C LEU A 391 34.04 6.25 8.92
N LYS A 392 33.72 5.15 9.62
CA LYS A 392 34.61 3.98 9.90
C LYS A 392 33.91 2.95 10.80
N LEU A 393 33.12 2.04 10.23
CA LEU A 393 32.90 0.66 10.73
C LEU A 393 32.06 -0.09 9.68
N MET A 394 32.71 -0.96 8.90
CA MET A 394 32.07 -1.88 7.94
C MET A 394 31.52 -3.09 8.71
N CYS A 395 30.22 -3.38 8.57
CA CYS A 395 29.61 -4.64 9.02
C CYS A 395 29.25 -5.49 7.78
N VAL A 396 29.71 -6.74 7.75
CA VAL A 396 29.37 -7.74 6.73
C VAL A 396 28.43 -8.78 7.36
N VAL A 397 27.34 -9.11 6.66
CA VAL A 397 26.28 -10.05 7.10
C VAL A 397 26.25 -11.25 6.15
N ILE A 398 26.14 -12.48 6.69
CA ILE A 398 26.06 -13.73 5.92
C ILE A 398 24.67 -14.37 6.14
N PHE A 399 24.01 -14.87 5.09
CA PHE A 399 22.69 -15.56 5.15
C PHE A 399 22.78 -16.99 4.60
N MET A 400 22.03 -17.93 5.19
CA MET A 400 21.90 -19.32 4.72
C MET A 400 20.47 -19.86 4.93
N ASN A 401 19.65 -20.12 3.88
CA ASN A 401 18.67 -21.25 3.85
C ASN A 401 17.88 -21.51 2.52
N THR A 402 17.25 -22.71 2.40
CA THR A 402 16.54 -23.31 1.24
C THR A 402 15.01 -23.56 1.40
N ARG A 403 14.25 -23.33 0.30
CA ARG A 403 12.97 -23.92 -0.24
C ARG A 403 11.91 -24.58 0.68
N ASP A 404 10.73 -23.93 0.86
CA ASP A 404 9.36 -24.46 0.53
C ASP A 404 8.23 -23.46 0.92
N PHE A 405 7.91 -22.51 0.04
CA PHE A 405 6.97 -21.39 0.30
C PHE A 405 5.72 -21.38 -0.60
N PHE A 406 5.61 -22.29 -1.57
CA PHE A 406 4.70 -22.07 -2.72
C PHE A 406 3.23 -22.45 -2.51
N THR A 407 2.88 -23.31 -1.56
CA THR A 407 1.50 -23.84 -1.50
C THR A 407 0.53 -23.01 -0.65
N ARG A 408 1.02 -22.07 0.17
CA ARG A 408 0.16 -21.29 1.09
C ARG A 408 -0.19 -19.88 0.60
N LEU A 409 0.39 -19.41 -0.52
CA LEU A 409 0.15 -18.06 -1.04
C LEU A 409 -1.17 -17.91 -1.83
N LEU A 410 -1.72 -19.01 -2.35
CA LEU A 410 -2.90 -19.00 -3.23
C LEU A 410 -4.21 -18.57 -2.54
N LEU A 411 -4.29 -18.60 -1.21
CA LEU A 411 -5.48 -18.16 -0.45
C LEU A 411 -5.37 -16.74 0.12
N LEU A 412 -4.16 -16.17 0.19
CA LEU A 412 -3.93 -14.80 0.65
C LEU A 412 -4.09 -13.76 -0.48
N GLY A 413 -3.94 -14.17 -1.74
CA GLY A 413 -4.05 -13.29 -2.91
C GLY A 413 -5.43 -12.65 -3.11
N VAL A 414 -6.50 -13.25 -2.59
CA VAL A 414 -7.88 -12.73 -2.73
C VAL A 414 -8.22 -11.69 -1.65
N VAL A 415 -7.62 -11.79 -0.45
CA VAL A 415 -7.89 -10.86 0.67
C VAL A 415 -7.01 -9.59 0.57
N GLN A 416 -5.87 -9.68 -0.10
CA GLN A 416 -4.91 -8.58 -0.20
C GLN A 416 -5.32 -7.52 -1.24
N TYR A 417 -6.17 -7.86 -2.21
CA TYR A 417 -6.66 -6.95 -3.24
C TYR A 417 -7.60 -5.87 -2.66
N SER A 418 -8.48 -6.25 -1.73
CA SER A 418 -9.38 -5.31 -1.04
C SER A 418 -8.59 -4.34 -0.14
N ALA A 419 -7.57 -4.84 0.56
CA ALA A 419 -6.80 -4.05 1.53
C ALA A 419 -5.85 -3.01 0.89
N ILE A 420 -5.43 -3.19 -0.37
CA ILE A 420 -4.56 -2.22 -1.06
C ILE A 420 -5.37 -1.03 -1.61
N CYS A 421 -6.60 -1.26 -2.09
CA CYS A 421 -7.52 -0.17 -2.47
C CYS A 421 -8.01 0.61 -1.22
N LEU A 422 -8.32 -0.09 -0.12
CA LEU A 422 -8.68 0.54 1.16
C LEU A 422 -7.53 1.41 1.72
N LYS A 423 -6.28 0.94 1.69
CA LYS A 423 -5.09 1.69 2.17
C LYS A 423 -4.77 3.00 1.42
N LYS A 424 -5.31 3.20 0.21
CA LYS A 424 -5.14 4.45 -0.56
C LYS A 424 -6.31 5.41 -0.41
N MET A 425 -7.52 4.92 -0.12
CA MET A 425 -8.67 5.78 0.24
C MET A 425 -8.44 6.57 1.53
N ASP A 426 -7.68 6.02 2.48
CA ASP A 426 -7.32 6.69 3.74
C ASP A 426 -6.51 8.00 3.54
N GLN A 427 -6.00 8.26 2.34
CA GLN A 427 -5.30 9.50 1.98
C GLN A 427 -6.23 10.61 1.47
N ILE A 428 -7.48 10.27 1.14
CA ILE A 428 -8.47 11.26 0.68
C ILE A 428 -9.04 11.96 1.91
N LYS A 429 -8.65 13.23 2.07
CA LYS A 429 -9.12 14.08 3.15
C LYS A 429 -10.54 14.57 2.83
N HIS A 430 -11.43 14.46 3.80
CA HIS A 430 -12.76 15.05 3.72
C HIS A 430 -12.80 16.37 4.46
N THR A 431 -13.22 17.43 3.76
CA THR A 431 -13.35 18.78 4.30
C THR A 431 -14.74 19.33 4.03
N TYR A 432 -15.08 20.44 4.68
CA TYR A 432 -16.35 21.12 4.49
C TYR A 432 -16.12 22.61 4.30
N VAL A 433 -16.74 23.18 3.27
CA VAL A 433 -16.74 24.62 2.99
C VAL A 433 -18.13 25.18 3.21
N HIS A 434 -18.22 26.39 3.75
CA HIS A 434 -19.50 27.06 3.99
C HIS A 434 -19.69 28.12 2.92
N VAL A 435 -20.52 27.82 1.93
CA VAL A 435 -20.75 28.68 0.76
C VAL A 435 -22.24 28.71 0.41
N ASN A 436 -22.72 29.87 -0.08
CA ASN A 436 -24.12 30.04 -0.48
C ASN A 436 -25.16 29.63 0.58
N GLY A 437 -24.81 29.74 1.86
CA GLY A 437 -25.67 29.38 2.99
C GLY A 437 -25.73 27.88 3.30
N LEU A 438 -24.86 27.06 2.70
CA LEU A 438 -24.78 25.61 2.87
C LEU A 438 -23.39 25.18 3.33
N LYS A 439 -23.31 24.12 4.13
CA LYS A 439 -22.08 23.37 4.39
C LYS A 439 -21.94 22.29 3.33
N LEU A 440 -21.02 22.48 2.40
CA LEU A 440 -20.76 21.55 1.31
C LEU A 440 -19.51 20.72 1.59
N HIS A 441 -19.62 19.42 1.36
CA HIS A 441 -18.52 18.47 1.47
C HIS A 441 -17.59 18.55 0.27
N VAL A 442 -16.29 18.41 0.53
CA VAL A 442 -15.23 18.29 -0.48
C VAL A 442 -14.29 17.17 -0.07
N ALA A 443 -14.19 16.13 -0.90
CA ALA A 443 -13.12 15.15 -0.84
C ALA A 443 -11.89 15.68 -1.58
N GLU A 444 -10.71 15.53 -0.98
CA GLU A 444 -9.48 16.11 -1.51
C GLU A 444 -8.26 15.20 -1.30
N ILE A 445 -7.38 15.15 -2.28
CA ILE A 445 -6.06 14.50 -2.17
C ILE A 445 -5.01 15.29 -2.96
N GLY A 446 -3.79 15.39 -2.43
CA GLY A 446 -2.70 16.21 -2.97
C GLY A 446 -2.46 17.49 -2.15
N SER A 447 -1.35 18.19 -2.43
CA SER A 447 -0.95 19.40 -1.69
C SER A 447 -1.59 20.67 -2.26
N ASP A 448 -1.85 21.66 -1.39
CA ASP A 448 -2.41 22.99 -1.74
C ASP A 448 -1.58 23.78 -2.77
N SER A 449 -0.30 23.44 -2.97
CA SER A 449 0.59 24.12 -3.92
C SER A 449 0.52 23.59 -5.36
N LEU A 450 -0.21 22.49 -5.59
CA LEU A 450 -0.28 21.82 -6.88
C LEU A 450 -1.41 22.38 -7.77
N PRO A 451 -1.30 22.27 -9.11
CA PRO A 451 -2.42 22.55 -10.01
C PRO A 451 -3.64 21.70 -9.67
N VAL A 452 -4.83 22.28 -9.77
CA VAL A 452 -6.06 21.63 -9.28
C VAL A 452 -6.87 20.99 -10.40
N VAL A 453 -7.33 19.78 -10.15
CA VAL A 453 -8.37 19.10 -10.93
C VAL A 453 -9.64 19.02 -10.08
N ILE A 454 -10.73 19.61 -10.56
CA ILE A 454 -12.04 19.50 -9.93
C ILE A 454 -12.90 18.44 -10.63
N PHE A 455 -13.44 17.50 -9.86
CA PHE A 455 -14.26 16.41 -10.32
C PHE A 455 -15.74 16.63 -9.98
N LEU A 456 -16.60 16.55 -10.99
CA LEU A 456 -18.02 16.90 -10.93
C LEU A 456 -18.86 15.67 -11.28
N HIS A 457 -19.44 15.02 -10.26
CA HIS A 457 -20.18 13.76 -10.40
C HIS A 457 -21.57 13.94 -11.07
N GLY A 458 -22.23 12.84 -11.45
CA GLY A 458 -23.59 12.82 -12.02
C GLY A 458 -24.64 12.22 -11.08
N PHE A 459 -25.67 11.60 -11.65
CA PHE A 459 -26.72 10.90 -10.90
C PHE A 459 -26.65 9.37 -11.08
N PRO A 460 -26.89 8.56 -10.03
CA PRO A 460 -26.98 8.88 -8.62
C PRO A 460 -25.58 8.69 -8.00
N GLU A 461 -24.66 9.56 -8.39
CA GLU A 461 -23.27 9.49 -7.95
C GLU A 461 -23.01 10.51 -6.83
N ILE A 462 -21.85 10.38 -6.21
CA ILE A 462 -21.29 11.25 -5.18
C ILE A 462 -19.77 11.32 -5.42
N TRP A 463 -19.02 12.10 -4.63
CA TRP A 463 -17.56 12.25 -4.75
C TRP A 463 -16.83 10.92 -4.96
N TYR A 464 -17.33 9.85 -4.32
CA TYR A 464 -16.75 8.51 -4.32
C TYR A 464 -16.63 7.87 -5.71
N THR A 465 -17.45 8.30 -6.67
CA THR A 465 -17.35 7.84 -8.07
C THR A 465 -15.97 8.14 -8.68
N TRP A 466 -15.29 9.16 -8.16
CA TRP A 466 -13.98 9.61 -8.64
C TRP A 466 -12.80 8.97 -7.91
N ARG A 467 -13.02 8.02 -7.01
CA ARG A 467 -11.96 7.43 -6.15
C ARG A 467 -10.72 6.99 -6.93
N HIS A 468 -10.90 6.39 -8.11
CA HIS A 468 -9.79 5.96 -8.95
C HIS A 468 -9.06 7.15 -9.60
N GLN A 469 -9.80 8.10 -10.16
CA GLN A 469 -9.25 9.26 -10.88
C GLN A 469 -8.58 10.25 -9.93
N MET A 470 -9.16 10.49 -8.75
CA MET A 470 -8.56 11.36 -7.73
C MET A 470 -7.18 10.87 -7.32
N ILE A 471 -7.04 9.56 -7.07
CA ILE A 471 -5.76 8.93 -6.76
C ILE A 471 -4.80 9.06 -7.96
N ALA A 472 -5.27 8.80 -9.17
CA ALA A 472 -4.44 8.85 -10.37
C ALA A 472 -3.88 10.26 -10.64
N VAL A 473 -4.71 11.31 -10.58
CA VAL A 473 -4.24 12.69 -10.81
C VAL A 473 -3.40 13.20 -9.64
N ALA A 474 -3.68 12.77 -8.40
CA ALA A 474 -2.82 13.09 -7.27
C ALA A 474 -1.42 12.48 -7.40
N ASN A 475 -1.35 11.22 -7.82
CA ASN A 475 -0.07 10.58 -8.17
C ASN A 475 0.58 11.26 -9.38
N ALA A 476 -0.21 11.88 -10.26
CA ALA A 476 0.25 12.71 -11.37
C ALA A 476 0.63 14.15 -10.95
N GLY A 477 0.74 14.45 -9.65
CA GLY A 477 1.20 15.75 -9.18
C GLY A 477 0.15 16.86 -9.28
N PHE A 478 -1.13 16.52 -9.34
CA PHE A 478 -2.24 17.46 -9.19
C PHE A 478 -2.83 17.40 -7.79
N ARG A 479 -3.55 18.44 -7.41
CA ARG A 479 -4.50 18.40 -6.30
C ARG A 479 -5.86 18.01 -6.85
N ALA A 480 -6.39 16.87 -6.44
CA ALA A 480 -7.74 16.45 -6.79
C ALA A 480 -8.74 16.98 -5.76
N ILE A 481 -9.82 17.61 -6.21
CA ILE A 481 -10.97 17.95 -5.37
C ILE A 481 -12.26 17.41 -6.00
N ALA A 482 -13.09 16.74 -5.20
CA ALA A 482 -14.37 16.19 -5.62
C ALA A 482 -15.44 16.60 -4.59
N PRO A 483 -16.22 17.66 -4.85
CA PRO A 483 -17.34 18.02 -4.00
C PRO A 483 -18.52 17.06 -4.18
N ASP A 484 -19.25 16.82 -3.09
CA ASP A 484 -20.65 16.40 -3.18
C ASP A 484 -21.51 17.63 -3.48
N TYR A 485 -22.39 17.56 -4.48
CA TYR A 485 -23.34 18.64 -4.73
C TYR A 485 -24.28 18.88 -3.55
N ARG A 486 -24.89 20.08 -3.49
CA ARG A 486 -25.95 20.36 -2.51
C ARG A 486 -27.02 19.27 -2.52
N GLY A 487 -27.39 18.77 -1.34
CA GLY A 487 -28.34 17.69 -1.18
C GLY A 487 -27.89 16.31 -1.70
N TYR A 488 -26.60 16.12 -1.96
CA TYR A 488 -25.99 14.82 -2.24
C TYR A 488 -25.04 14.42 -1.11
N GLY A 489 -24.94 13.13 -0.87
CA GLY A 489 -23.92 12.52 -0.01
C GLY A 489 -23.79 13.19 1.35
N LEU A 490 -22.64 13.83 1.59
CA LEU A 490 -22.28 14.50 2.84
C LEU A 490 -22.55 16.02 2.84
N SER A 491 -23.02 16.59 1.73
CA SER A 491 -23.36 18.01 1.63
C SER A 491 -24.76 18.31 2.18
N ASP A 492 -24.93 19.50 2.74
CA ASP A 492 -26.21 19.96 3.27
C ASP A 492 -27.33 19.89 2.23
N ILE A 493 -28.52 19.49 2.69
CA ILE A 493 -29.76 19.58 1.92
C ILE A 493 -30.23 21.04 1.97
N PRO A 494 -30.45 21.71 0.81
CA PRO A 494 -30.97 23.07 0.80
C PRO A 494 -32.36 23.15 1.44
N ALA A 495 -32.71 24.30 2.03
CA ALA A 495 -33.99 24.49 2.71
C ALA A 495 -35.22 24.33 1.80
N GLU A 496 -35.06 24.67 0.52
CA GLU A 496 -36.09 24.54 -0.53
C GLU A 496 -35.53 23.66 -1.66
N PRO A 497 -35.38 22.34 -1.46
CA PRO A 497 -34.71 21.45 -2.40
C PRO A 497 -35.42 21.39 -3.75
N GLU A 498 -36.74 21.59 -3.80
CA GLU A 498 -37.55 21.67 -5.02
C GLU A 498 -37.26 22.91 -5.89
N LYS A 499 -36.54 23.90 -5.36
CA LYS A 499 -36.11 25.09 -6.11
C LYS A 499 -34.67 25.01 -6.60
N ALA A 500 -33.93 23.96 -6.24
CA ALA A 500 -32.56 23.78 -6.69
C ALA A 500 -32.49 23.57 -8.21
N SER A 501 -31.45 24.13 -8.82
CA SER A 501 -31.23 24.15 -10.27
C SER A 501 -29.76 23.87 -10.63
N PHE A 502 -29.48 23.63 -11.91
CA PHE A 502 -28.10 23.56 -12.42
C PHE A 502 -27.31 24.85 -12.17
N THR A 503 -27.98 26.01 -12.24
CA THR A 503 -27.38 27.31 -11.93
C THR A 503 -26.83 27.36 -10.51
N ASP A 504 -27.50 26.71 -9.57
CA ASP A 504 -27.03 26.61 -8.19
C ASP A 504 -25.76 25.76 -8.08
N LEU A 505 -25.69 24.62 -8.79
CA LEU A 505 -24.49 23.78 -8.82
C LEU A 505 -23.28 24.52 -9.40
N VAL A 506 -23.48 25.31 -10.46
CA VAL A 506 -22.42 26.14 -11.06
C VAL A 506 -21.92 27.21 -10.09
N LYS A 507 -22.84 27.87 -9.38
CA LYS A 507 -22.49 28.87 -8.34
C LYS A 507 -21.76 28.25 -7.16
N ASP A 508 -22.18 27.06 -6.74
CA ASP A 508 -21.50 26.33 -5.68
C ASP A 508 -20.08 25.97 -6.09
N THR A 509 -19.88 25.42 -7.29
CA THR A 509 -18.55 25.15 -7.84
C THR A 509 -17.66 26.40 -7.81
N ALA A 510 -18.16 27.55 -8.29
CA ALA A 510 -17.42 28.81 -8.24
C ALA A 510 -17.07 29.23 -6.81
N SER A 511 -18.03 29.11 -5.88
CA SER A 511 -17.87 29.53 -4.48
C SER A 511 -16.96 28.60 -3.69
N ILE A 512 -16.98 27.29 -3.97
CA ILE A 512 -16.05 26.30 -3.41
C ILE A 512 -14.62 26.68 -3.81
N LEU A 513 -14.38 26.94 -5.10
CA LEU A 513 -13.07 27.36 -5.59
C LEU A 513 -12.60 28.68 -4.94
N ASP A 514 -13.49 29.66 -4.82
CA ASP A 514 -13.18 30.93 -4.15
C ASP A 514 -12.85 30.72 -2.66
N SER A 515 -13.61 29.86 -1.96
CA SER A 515 -13.38 29.53 -0.55
C SER A 515 -12.06 28.80 -0.32
N LEU A 516 -11.59 28.02 -1.30
CA LEU A 516 -10.31 27.32 -1.25
C LEU A 516 -9.15 28.15 -1.83
N ALA A 517 -9.41 29.41 -2.20
CA ALA A 517 -8.46 30.32 -2.85
C ALA A 517 -7.86 29.76 -4.16
N ILE A 518 -8.64 28.99 -4.92
CA ILE A 518 -8.25 28.37 -6.17
C ILE A 518 -8.70 29.24 -7.34
N SER A 519 -7.74 29.82 -8.06
CA SER A 519 -8.00 30.76 -9.15
C SER A 519 -8.21 30.10 -10.52
N LYS A 520 -7.67 28.89 -10.74
CA LYS A 520 -7.74 28.18 -12.02
C LYS A 520 -7.67 26.68 -11.83
N VAL A 521 -8.48 25.93 -12.60
CA VAL A 521 -8.62 24.47 -12.48
C VAL A 521 -8.71 23.78 -13.84
N PHE A 522 -8.36 22.49 -13.87
CA PHE A 522 -8.86 21.55 -14.87
C PHE A 522 -10.21 21.01 -14.38
N VAL A 523 -11.20 20.93 -15.26
CA VAL A 523 -12.56 20.48 -14.91
C VAL A 523 -12.80 19.10 -15.49
N ILE A 524 -13.21 18.14 -14.65
CA ILE A 524 -13.62 16.81 -15.09
C ILE A 524 -15.05 16.56 -14.66
N GLY A 525 -15.94 16.34 -15.63
CA GLY A 525 -17.36 16.07 -15.37
C GLY A 525 -17.80 14.73 -15.94
N LYS A 526 -18.77 14.10 -15.28
CA LYS A 526 -19.44 12.91 -15.81
C LYS A 526 -20.95 13.08 -15.74
N ASP A 527 -21.66 12.56 -16.75
CA ASP A 527 -23.13 12.64 -16.81
C ASP A 527 -23.59 14.11 -16.61
N PHE A 528 -24.51 14.40 -15.70
CA PHE A 528 -24.98 15.75 -15.41
C PHE A 528 -23.89 16.69 -14.85
N GLY A 529 -22.84 16.15 -14.22
CA GLY A 529 -21.66 16.91 -13.86
C GLY A 529 -20.91 17.47 -15.06
N SER A 530 -21.02 16.85 -16.24
CA SER A 530 -20.51 17.40 -17.50
C SER A 530 -21.25 18.69 -17.89
N MET A 531 -22.56 18.75 -17.66
CA MET A 531 -23.34 19.99 -17.90
C MET A 531 -22.88 21.12 -16.97
N VAL A 532 -22.66 20.83 -15.69
CA VAL A 532 -22.10 21.80 -14.73
C VAL A 532 -20.71 22.25 -15.17
N GLY A 533 -19.85 21.32 -15.61
CA GLY A 533 -18.50 21.63 -16.07
C GLY A 533 -18.47 22.54 -17.31
N TYR A 534 -19.28 22.23 -18.34
CA TYR A 534 -19.38 23.06 -19.53
C TYR A 534 -19.96 24.45 -19.23
N THR A 535 -21.03 24.53 -18.44
CA THR A 535 -21.65 25.81 -18.07
C THR A 535 -20.73 26.65 -17.18
N PHE A 536 -19.99 26.02 -16.27
CA PHE A 536 -18.92 26.69 -15.52
C PHE A 536 -17.85 27.27 -16.45
N ALA A 537 -17.39 26.51 -17.46
CA ALA A 537 -16.42 27.00 -18.44
C ALA A 537 -16.96 28.14 -19.32
N LEU A 538 -18.27 28.20 -19.56
CA LEU A 538 -18.91 29.31 -20.28
C LEU A 538 -18.99 30.59 -19.44
N PHE A 539 -19.28 30.48 -18.14
CA PHE A 539 -19.39 31.65 -17.25
C PHE A 539 -18.04 32.13 -16.72
N PHE A 540 -17.08 31.23 -16.55
CA PHE A 540 -15.77 31.50 -15.94
C PHE A 540 -14.62 30.97 -16.82
N PRO A 541 -14.54 31.33 -18.11
CA PRO A 541 -13.54 30.77 -19.03
C PRO A 541 -12.10 31.03 -18.57
N GLU A 542 -11.84 32.15 -17.88
CA GLU A 542 -10.52 32.47 -17.33
C GLU A 542 -10.08 31.53 -16.20
N ARG A 543 -11.04 30.87 -15.55
CA ARG A 543 -10.80 29.93 -14.43
C ARG A 543 -10.63 28.48 -14.88
N VAL A 544 -10.78 28.19 -16.18
CA VAL A 544 -10.66 26.83 -16.74
C VAL A 544 -9.38 26.70 -17.58
N ALA A 545 -8.50 25.78 -17.19
CA ALA A 545 -7.29 25.43 -17.93
C ALA A 545 -7.56 24.41 -19.04
N GLY A 546 -8.51 23.50 -18.81
CA GLY A 546 -8.96 22.46 -19.74
C GLY A 546 -10.16 21.74 -19.15
N ILE A 547 -10.93 21.05 -19.99
CA ILE A 547 -12.13 20.31 -19.59
C ILE A 547 -12.12 18.88 -20.15
N ALA A 548 -12.39 17.89 -19.30
CA ALA A 548 -12.68 16.52 -19.73
C ALA A 548 -14.10 16.13 -19.32
N THR A 549 -14.84 15.49 -20.21
CA THR A 549 -16.19 15.00 -19.92
C THR A 549 -16.35 13.53 -20.26
N LEU A 550 -17.18 12.83 -19.48
CA LEU A 550 -17.37 11.39 -19.57
C LEU A 550 -18.86 11.09 -19.80
N GLY A 551 -19.17 10.38 -20.88
CA GLY A 551 -20.52 9.93 -21.23
C GLY A 551 -21.50 11.00 -21.73
N MET A 552 -21.28 12.30 -21.45
CA MET A 552 -22.20 13.37 -21.86
C MET A 552 -21.49 14.53 -22.58
N PRO A 553 -21.83 14.83 -23.84
CA PRO A 553 -21.25 15.96 -24.57
C PRO A 553 -21.88 17.30 -24.18
N PHE A 554 -21.36 18.39 -24.77
CA PHE A 554 -22.03 19.68 -24.70
C PHE A 554 -23.41 19.62 -25.38
N MET A 555 -24.44 19.97 -24.61
CA MET A 555 -25.82 20.05 -25.07
C MET A 555 -26.26 21.52 -25.09
N PRO A 556 -26.55 22.12 -26.26
CA PRO A 556 -27.04 23.49 -26.29
C PRO A 556 -28.42 23.63 -25.61
N PRO A 557 -28.81 24.85 -25.17
CA PRO A 557 -30.14 25.12 -24.65
C PRO A 557 -31.23 24.61 -25.60
N GLY A 558 -32.27 23.99 -25.05
CA GLY A 558 -33.38 23.43 -25.82
C GLY A 558 -33.15 22.02 -26.38
N SER A 559 -31.97 21.41 -26.17
CA SER A 559 -31.69 20.04 -26.66
C SER A 559 -32.63 18.96 -26.10
N PHE A 560 -33.31 19.25 -24.98
CA PHE A 560 -34.28 18.37 -24.34
C PHE A 560 -35.75 18.85 -24.47
N GLU A 561 -36.01 19.93 -25.22
CA GLU A 561 -37.36 20.52 -25.39
C GLU A 561 -38.30 19.57 -26.17
N ASP A 562 -37.78 18.79 -27.10
CA ASP A 562 -38.55 17.76 -27.83
C ASP A 562 -38.73 16.44 -27.04
N SER A 563 -38.54 16.46 -25.72
CA SER A 563 -38.84 15.33 -24.82
C SER A 563 -40.28 14.82 -24.95
N LEU A 564 -41.17 15.61 -25.56
CA LEU A 564 -42.53 15.24 -26.00
C LEU A 564 -42.60 14.10 -27.03
N ALA A 565 -41.49 13.72 -27.68
CA ALA A 565 -41.41 12.56 -28.57
C ALA A 565 -41.03 11.25 -27.86
N LEU A 566 -40.59 11.30 -26.60
CA LEU A 566 -40.14 10.10 -25.85
C LEU A 566 -41.34 9.32 -25.30
N PRO A 567 -41.32 7.98 -25.23
CA PRO A 567 -42.47 7.21 -24.72
C PRO A 567 -42.77 7.55 -23.25
N GLU A 568 -44.03 7.40 -22.82
CA GLU A 568 -44.45 7.62 -21.41
C GLU A 568 -43.59 6.81 -20.42
N GLY A 569 -43.20 5.60 -20.84
CA GLY A 569 -42.32 4.71 -20.10
C GLY A 569 -40.89 5.21 -19.85
N PHE A 570 -40.45 6.25 -20.54
CA PHE A 570 -39.07 6.73 -20.48
C PHE A 570 -38.73 7.28 -19.08
N TYR A 571 -37.60 6.83 -18.51
CA TYR A 571 -37.24 7.11 -17.12
C TYR A 571 -37.23 8.61 -16.76
N MET A 572 -36.69 9.48 -17.63
CA MET A 572 -36.67 10.92 -17.34
C MET A 572 -38.07 11.51 -17.25
N ARG A 573 -39.02 11.07 -18.10
CA ARG A 573 -40.41 11.55 -18.02
C ARG A 573 -41.06 11.15 -16.69
N ARG A 574 -40.81 9.93 -16.23
CA ARG A 574 -41.35 9.45 -14.95
C ARG A 574 -40.72 10.14 -13.76
N TRP A 575 -39.42 10.43 -13.81
CA TRP A 575 -38.73 11.13 -12.73
C TRP A 575 -38.99 12.65 -12.71
N GLN A 576 -39.40 13.22 -13.85
CA GLN A 576 -39.92 14.59 -13.94
C GLN A 576 -41.26 14.78 -13.21
N GLU A 577 -42.10 13.74 -13.16
CA GLU A 577 -43.37 13.79 -12.43
C GLU A 577 -43.10 13.84 -10.92
N VAL A 578 -43.45 14.97 -10.31
CA VAL A 578 -43.23 15.22 -8.87
C VAL A 578 -43.97 14.18 -8.04
N GLY A 579 -43.24 13.49 -7.15
CA GLY A 579 -43.79 12.47 -6.26
C GLY A 579 -43.80 11.05 -6.84
N ARG A 580 -43.68 10.87 -8.16
CA ARG A 580 -43.72 9.54 -8.78
C ARG A 580 -42.45 8.74 -8.53
N ALA A 581 -41.29 9.33 -8.80
CA ALA A 581 -40.00 8.71 -8.49
C ALA A 581 -39.84 8.45 -6.99
N GLU A 582 -40.29 9.38 -6.15
CA GLU A 582 -40.26 9.22 -4.70
C GLU A 582 -41.13 8.05 -4.24
N ALA A 583 -42.33 7.89 -4.82
CA ALA A 583 -43.19 6.73 -4.53
C ALA A 583 -42.58 5.41 -5.02
N ASP A 584 -41.94 5.42 -6.19
CA ASP A 584 -41.22 4.26 -6.73
C ASP A 584 -40.05 3.86 -5.82
N PHE A 585 -39.23 4.85 -5.42
CA PHE A 585 -38.03 4.67 -4.59
C PHE A 585 -38.39 4.27 -3.15
N ALA A 586 -39.48 4.80 -2.58
CA ALA A 586 -39.93 4.47 -1.23
C ALA A 586 -40.25 2.99 -1.00
N ARG A 587 -40.33 2.18 -2.07
CA ARG A 587 -40.47 0.73 -2.01
C ARG A 587 -39.18 0.01 -1.58
N PHE A 588 -38.04 0.70 -1.59
CA PHE A 588 -36.71 0.12 -1.41
C PHE A 588 -35.84 0.97 -0.47
N ASP A 589 -34.80 0.37 0.11
CA ASP A 589 -33.76 1.13 0.81
C ASP A 589 -32.81 1.84 -0.19
N ALA A 590 -32.05 2.83 0.31
CA ALA A 590 -31.15 3.64 -0.52
C ALA A 590 -30.12 2.78 -1.28
N LYS A 591 -29.59 1.74 -0.61
CA LYS A 591 -28.64 0.79 -1.20
C LYS A 591 -29.26 0.09 -2.41
N THR A 592 -30.48 -0.40 -2.29
CA THR A 592 -31.19 -1.11 -3.36
C THR A 592 -31.55 -0.19 -4.53
N ILE A 593 -31.91 1.07 -4.25
CA ILE A 593 -32.13 2.07 -5.31
C ILE A 593 -30.85 2.29 -6.12
N VAL A 594 -29.73 2.58 -5.46
CA VAL A 594 -28.44 2.80 -6.16
C VAL A 594 -28.04 1.55 -6.95
N ARG A 595 -28.16 0.37 -6.34
CA ARG A 595 -27.91 -0.91 -7.01
C ARG A 595 -28.69 -1.04 -8.31
N ASN A 596 -30.01 -0.81 -8.25
CA ASN A 596 -30.87 -0.96 -9.41
C ASN A 596 -30.52 0.06 -10.49
N VAL A 597 -30.21 1.29 -10.10
CA VAL A 597 -29.78 2.34 -11.03
C VAL A 597 -28.45 1.97 -11.71
N TYR A 598 -27.43 1.53 -10.96
CA TYR A 598 -26.16 1.08 -11.54
C TYR A 598 -26.37 -0.10 -12.52
N ILE A 599 -27.21 -1.07 -12.18
CA ILE A 599 -27.54 -2.19 -13.08
C ILE A 599 -28.24 -1.71 -14.36
N LEU A 600 -29.19 -0.77 -14.26
CA LEU A 600 -29.93 -0.27 -15.42
C LEU A 600 -29.02 0.49 -16.38
N PHE A 601 -28.22 1.43 -15.87
CA PHE A 601 -27.44 2.34 -16.71
C PHE A 601 -26.05 1.80 -17.07
N SER A 602 -25.66 0.62 -16.56
CA SER A 602 -24.51 -0.13 -17.10
C SER A 602 -24.83 -0.87 -18.39
N LYS A 603 -26.12 -0.97 -18.76
CA LYS A 603 -26.56 -1.60 -20.00
C LYS A 603 -26.58 -0.58 -21.14
N SER A 604 -26.60 -1.09 -22.38
CA SER A 604 -26.74 -0.24 -23.57
C SER A 604 -28.19 0.10 -23.92
N GLU A 605 -29.17 -0.60 -23.34
CA GLU A 605 -30.58 -0.29 -23.59
C GLU A 605 -31.04 0.94 -22.82
N ILE A 606 -31.86 1.76 -23.47
CA ILE A 606 -32.51 2.91 -22.83
C ILE A 606 -33.61 2.40 -21.88
N PRO A 607 -33.61 2.76 -20.58
CA PRO A 607 -34.64 2.30 -19.64
C PRO A 607 -36.02 2.88 -19.97
N ILE A 608 -36.94 2.00 -20.38
CA ILE A 608 -38.33 2.34 -20.71
C ILE A 608 -39.25 1.31 -20.02
N ALA A 609 -40.07 1.77 -19.07
CA ALA A 609 -41.01 0.93 -18.34
C ALA A 609 -42.38 0.82 -19.04
N ASN A 610 -43.00 -0.35 -18.97
CA ASN A 610 -44.36 -0.58 -19.47
C ASN A 610 -45.41 0.16 -18.61
N GLU A 611 -46.63 0.30 -19.11
CA GLU A 611 -47.72 1.05 -18.43
C GLU A 611 -47.99 0.59 -16.99
N ASN A 612 -47.76 -0.69 -16.68
CA ASN A 612 -48.03 -1.31 -15.38
C ASN A 612 -46.77 -1.59 -14.53
N GLN A 613 -45.64 -1.02 -14.88
CA GLN A 613 -44.36 -1.15 -14.18
C GLN A 613 -43.79 0.23 -13.88
N GLU A 614 -43.03 0.42 -12.81
CA GLU A 614 -42.18 1.59 -12.56
C GLU A 614 -40.70 1.32 -12.93
N ILE A 615 -39.84 2.35 -12.90
CA ILE A 615 -38.45 2.23 -13.36
C ILE A 615 -37.67 1.22 -12.53
N MET A 616 -37.88 1.20 -11.21
CA MET A 616 -37.22 0.21 -10.34
C MET A 616 -37.67 -1.24 -10.61
N ASP A 617 -38.83 -1.46 -11.26
CA ASP A 617 -39.31 -2.81 -11.62
C ASP A 617 -38.57 -3.41 -12.83
N LEU A 618 -37.76 -2.62 -13.54
CA LEU A 618 -36.98 -3.08 -14.69
C LEU A 618 -35.78 -3.96 -14.29
N VAL A 619 -35.43 -3.98 -13.01
CA VAL A 619 -34.32 -4.79 -12.48
C VAL A 619 -34.85 -6.03 -11.81
N ASP A 620 -34.46 -7.20 -12.33
CA ASP A 620 -34.66 -8.46 -11.61
C ASP A 620 -33.76 -8.46 -10.37
N PRO A 621 -34.30 -8.66 -9.16
CA PRO A 621 -33.51 -8.70 -7.91
C PRO A 621 -32.36 -9.71 -7.94
N SER A 622 -32.46 -10.78 -8.73
CA SER A 622 -31.42 -11.79 -8.90
C SER A 622 -30.26 -11.37 -9.82
N THR A 623 -30.39 -10.25 -10.54
CA THR A 623 -29.33 -9.73 -11.43
C THR A 623 -28.09 -9.39 -10.62
N PRO A 624 -26.90 -9.93 -10.91
CA PRO A 624 -25.69 -9.58 -10.19
C PRO A 624 -25.29 -8.11 -10.45
N LEU A 625 -24.49 -7.54 -9.54
CA LEU A 625 -23.82 -6.26 -9.79
C LEU A 625 -22.90 -6.35 -11.02
N PRO A 626 -22.66 -5.23 -11.74
CA PRO A 626 -21.58 -5.16 -12.71
C PRO A 626 -20.25 -5.60 -12.07
N SER A 627 -19.42 -6.34 -12.80
CA SER A 627 -18.23 -6.98 -12.23
C SER A 627 -17.19 -6.01 -11.67
N TRP A 628 -17.25 -4.74 -12.06
CA TRP A 628 -16.38 -3.65 -11.62
C TRP A 628 -16.96 -2.82 -10.46
N PHE A 629 -18.19 -3.11 -10.03
CA PHE A 629 -18.87 -2.41 -8.94
C PHE A 629 -19.15 -3.37 -7.78
N THR A 630 -18.40 -3.21 -6.69
CA THR A 630 -18.39 -4.17 -5.58
C THR A 630 -19.52 -3.93 -4.57
N GLU A 631 -19.78 -4.91 -3.70
CA GLU A 631 -20.71 -4.73 -2.58
C GLU A 631 -20.23 -3.67 -1.58
N ASP A 632 -18.92 -3.49 -1.43
CA ASP A 632 -18.32 -2.46 -0.58
C ASP A 632 -18.54 -1.07 -1.18
N ASP A 633 -18.34 -0.92 -2.51
CA ASP A 633 -18.66 0.33 -3.21
C ASP A 633 -20.14 0.67 -3.04
N LEU A 634 -21.02 -0.32 -3.27
CA LEU A 634 -22.46 -0.15 -3.12
C LEU A 634 -22.85 0.23 -1.68
N ALA A 635 -22.17 -0.32 -0.66
CA ALA A 635 -22.41 0.04 0.73
C ALA A 635 -22.10 1.52 1.00
N VAL A 636 -20.98 2.05 0.46
CA VAL A 636 -20.63 3.47 0.58
C VAL A 636 -21.72 4.37 -0.01
N TYR A 637 -22.18 4.07 -1.23
CA TYR A 637 -23.29 4.83 -1.83
C TYR A 637 -24.58 4.71 -1.02
N GLY A 638 -24.92 3.50 -0.57
CA GLY A 638 -26.10 3.23 0.25
C GLY A 638 -26.11 4.08 1.52
N ASP A 639 -25.01 4.12 2.26
CA ASP A 639 -24.88 4.87 3.51
C ASP A 639 -24.99 6.39 3.30
N LEU A 640 -24.42 6.91 2.21
CA LEU A 640 -24.42 8.34 1.92
C LEU A 640 -25.75 8.83 1.34
N TYR A 641 -26.43 8.02 0.53
CA TYR A 641 -27.80 8.30 0.09
C TYR A 641 -28.85 8.06 1.17
N GLN A 642 -28.59 7.18 2.13
CA GLN A 642 -29.46 7.02 3.30
C GLN A 642 -29.53 8.31 4.14
N LYS A 643 -28.45 9.12 4.13
CA LYS A 643 -28.37 10.42 4.82
C LYS A 643 -28.99 11.55 4.01
N SER A 644 -28.61 11.67 2.73
CA SER A 644 -29.00 12.80 1.88
C SER A 644 -30.37 12.64 1.22
N GLY A 645 -30.83 11.40 1.02
CA GLY A 645 -32.02 11.08 0.24
C GLY A 645 -31.86 11.40 -1.26
N PHE A 646 -32.97 11.31 -2.00
CA PHE A 646 -32.97 11.47 -3.46
C PHE A 646 -33.72 12.71 -3.95
N GLN A 647 -34.22 13.58 -3.06
CA GLN A 647 -35.06 14.72 -3.45
C GLN A 647 -34.31 15.73 -4.33
N THR A 648 -33.18 16.27 -3.85
CA THR A 648 -32.33 17.16 -4.67
C THR A 648 -31.71 16.41 -5.86
N PRO A 649 -31.24 15.16 -5.69
CA PRO A 649 -30.78 14.33 -6.80
C PRO A 649 -31.81 14.04 -7.90
N LEU A 650 -33.11 14.07 -7.62
CA LEU A 650 -34.17 13.99 -8.63
C LEU A 650 -34.54 15.37 -9.18
N GLN A 651 -34.49 16.41 -8.34
CA GLN A 651 -34.86 17.76 -8.72
C GLN A 651 -33.93 18.35 -9.78
N VAL A 652 -32.64 18.46 -9.48
CA VAL A 652 -31.72 19.21 -10.35
C VAL A 652 -31.60 18.57 -11.73
N PRO A 653 -31.22 17.29 -11.86
CA PRO A 653 -30.97 16.70 -13.17
C PRO A 653 -32.20 16.37 -13.99
N TYR A 654 -33.41 16.28 -13.42
CA TYR A 654 -34.60 15.88 -14.19
C TYR A 654 -35.69 16.95 -14.25
N ARG A 655 -35.95 17.65 -13.14
CA ARG A 655 -37.07 18.60 -13.03
C ARG A 655 -36.66 20.04 -13.35
N SER A 656 -35.37 20.36 -13.28
CA SER A 656 -34.82 21.68 -13.65
C SER A 656 -34.18 21.71 -15.05
N LEU A 657 -34.20 20.63 -15.84
CA LEU A 657 -33.58 20.56 -17.17
C LEU A 657 -34.07 21.62 -18.17
N ALA A 658 -35.33 22.02 -18.07
CA ALA A 658 -35.91 23.06 -18.92
C ALA A 658 -35.44 24.48 -18.53
N ASP A 659 -34.80 24.63 -17.37
CA ASP A 659 -34.22 25.90 -16.95
C ASP A 659 -32.93 26.18 -17.72
N THR A 660 -33.03 27.09 -18.69
CA THR A 660 -31.90 27.55 -19.49
C THR A 660 -31.07 28.64 -18.81
N SER A 661 -31.41 29.05 -17.57
CA SER A 661 -30.69 30.07 -16.82
C SER A 661 -29.23 29.71 -16.53
N ALA A 662 -28.90 28.42 -16.58
CA ALA A 662 -27.54 27.89 -16.46
C ALA A 662 -26.67 28.14 -17.71
N TYR A 663 -27.17 28.80 -18.75
CA TYR A 663 -26.41 29.16 -19.94
C TYR A 663 -26.33 30.68 -20.11
N PRO A 664 -25.19 31.23 -20.58
CA PRO A 664 -25.12 32.63 -20.95
C PRO A 664 -25.99 32.91 -22.19
N LYS A 665 -26.59 34.10 -22.24
CA LYS A 665 -27.48 34.52 -23.35
C LYS A 665 -26.77 34.66 -24.70
N GLN A 666 -25.44 34.78 -24.70
CA GLN A 666 -24.56 34.88 -25.86
C GLN A 666 -23.25 34.16 -25.55
N GLY A 667 -22.52 33.72 -26.58
CA GLY A 667 -21.19 33.12 -26.39
C GLY A 667 -21.22 31.69 -25.85
N LEU A 668 -22.02 30.80 -26.44
CA LEU A 668 -22.08 29.37 -26.12
C LEU A 668 -20.88 28.57 -26.64
N LYS A 669 -19.68 29.17 -26.59
CA LYS A 669 -18.45 28.53 -27.03
C LYS A 669 -17.53 28.26 -25.85
N VAL A 670 -17.22 26.99 -25.63
CA VAL A 670 -16.22 26.55 -24.67
C VAL A 670 -14.87 26.50 -25.39
N GLU A 671 -14.07 27.55 -25.21
CA GLU A 671 -12.80 27.73 -25.92
C GLU A 671 -11.63 26.94 -25.28
N ALA A 672 -11.78 26.46 -24.04
CA ALA A 672 -10.76 25.67 -23.37
C ALA A 672 -10.47 24.36 -24.15
N PRO A 673 -9.23 23.83 -24.10
CA PRO A 673 -8.93 22.49 -24.60
C PRO A 673 -9.89 21.48 -23.97
N ALA A 674 -10.49 20.62 -24.79
CA ALA A 674 -11.58 19.77 -24.34
C ALA A 674 -11.41 18.32 -24.80
N LEU A 675 -11.69 17.37 -23.90
CA LEU A 675 -11.73 15.94 -24.17
C LEU A 675 -13.12 15.39 -23.81
N LEU A 676 -13.70 14.58 -24.70
CA LEU A 676 -14.87 13.75 -24.40
C LEU A 676 -14.47 12.28 -24.51
N ILE A 677 -14.64 11.52 -23.43
CA ILE A 677 -14.52 10.06 -23.44
C ILE A 677 -15.94 9.48 -23.46
N MET A 678 -16.27 8.77 -24.54
CA MET A 678 -17.59 8.24 -24.80
C MET A 678 -17.55 6.71 -24.87
N GLY A 679 -18.33 6.03 -24.03
CA GLY A 679 -18.55 4.60 -24.16
C GLY A 679 -19.47 4.29 -25.34
N GLU A 680 -19.10 3.36 -26.24
CA GLU A 680 -19.97 2.98 -27.36
C GLU A 680 -21.15 2.11 -26.92
N GLU A 681 -21.10 1.54 -25.72
CA GLU A 681 -22.15 0.77 -25.05
C GLU A 681 -22.91 1.61 -24.00
N ASP A 682 -22.61 2.91 -23.86
CA ASP A 682 -23.39 3.85 -23.05
C ASP A 682 -24.79 4.04 -23.65
N TYR A 683 -25.83 3.85 -22.84
CA TYR A 683 -27.22 4.04 -23.24
C TYR A 683 -27.49 5.47 -23.76
N LEU A 684 -26.79 6.48 -23.24
CA LEU A 684 -26.90 7.87 -23.69
C LEU A 684 -26.38 8.03 -25.13
N PHE A 685 -25.33 7.31 -25.50
CA PHE A 685 -24.84 7.29 -26.89
C PHE A 685 -25.92 6.79 -27.86
N LYS A 686 -26.81 5.91 -27.38
CA LYS A 686 -27.93 5.34 -28.13
C LYS A 686 -29.17 6.22 -28.15
N PHE A 687 -29.17 7.37 -27.47
CA PHE A 687 -30.27 8.32 -27.57
C PHE A 687 -30.49 8.72 -29.04
N PRO A 688 -31.75 8.83 -29.49
CA PRO A 688 -32.06 9.24 -30.85
C PRO A 688 -31.31 10.52 -31.24
N GLY A 689 -30.47 10.43 -32.28
CA GLY A 689 -29.70 11.56 -32.80
C GLY A 689 -28.34 11.83 -32.12
N MET A 690 -28.06 11.26 -30.94
CA MET A 690 -26.83 11.54 -30.19
C MET A 690 -25.56 11.06 -30.92
N GLU A 691 -25.57 9.81 -31.40
CA GLU A 691 -24.46 9.27 -32.19
C GLU A 691 -24.18 10.12 -33.43
N GLY A 692 -25.24 10.56 -34.12
CA GLY A 692 -25.13 11.45 -35.28
C GLY A 692 -24.56 12.81 -34.92
N TYR A 693 -25.01 13.42 -33.82
CA TYR A 693 -24.52 14.71 -33.32
C TYR A 693 -23.01 14.67 -33.00
N LEU A 694 -22.55 13.58 -32.38
CA LEU A 694 -21.13 13.39 -32.07
C LEU A 694 -20.30 13.09 -33.32
N LYS A 695 -20.70 12.09 -34.12
CA LYS A 695 -19.93 11.63 -35.29
C LYS A 695 -19.90 12.64 -36.44
N SER A 696 -20.92 13.50 -36.55
CA SER A 696 -20.92 14.59 -37.54
C SER A 696 -20.00 15.75 -37.14
N GLY A 697 -19.58 15.83 -35.89
CA GLY A 697 -18.81 16.96 -35.36
C GLY A 697 -19.66 18.21 -35.10
N GLU A 698 -20.99 18.13 -35.14
CA GLU A 698 -21.90 19.24 -34.81
C GLU A 698 -21.59 19.85 -33.43
N VAL A 699 -21.21 19.01 -32.46
CA VAL A 699 -20.76 19.43 -31.11
C VAL A 699 -19.59 20.43 -31.14
N LYS A 700 -18.73 20.35 -32.16
CA LYS A 700 -17.57 21.26 -32.31
C LYS A 700 -17.96 22.69 -32.67
N LYS A 701 -19.22 22.95 -33.03
CA LYS A 701 -19.74 24.33 -33.16
C LYS A 701 -19.72 25.06 -31.82
N TYR A 702 -19.91 24.33 -30.73
CA TYR A 702 -19.95 24.84 -29.36
C TYR A 702 -18.64 24.57 -28.61
N VAL A 703 -17.95 23.47 -28.90
CA VAL A 703 -16.66 23.14 -28.28
C VAL A 703 -15.60 22.95 -29.39
N PRO A 704 -15.07 24.04 -29.97
CA PRO A 704 -14.22 23.98 -31.16
C PRO A 704 -12.94 23.14 -30.95
N ASN A 705 -12.39 23.15 -29.74
CA ASN A 705 -11.17 22.43 -29.37
C ASN A 705 -11.44 21.05 -28.75
N LEU A 706 -12.58 20.43 -29.10
CA LEU A 706 -12.98 19.11 -28.60
C LEU A 706 -12.29 17.98 -29.35
N GLU A 707 -11.61 17.12 -28.60
CA GLU A 707 -11.24 15.76 -28.98
C GLU A 707 -12.26 14.77 -28.42
N ILE A 708 -12.60 13.74 -29.21
CA ILE A 708 -13.55 12.71 -28.80
C ILE A 708 -12.87 11.35 -28.92
N VAL A 709 -12.84 10.61 -27.82
CA VAL A 709 -12.33 9.25 -27.73
C VAL A 709 -13.48 8.31 -27.46
N TYR A 710 -13.61 7.27 -28.28
CA TYR A 710 -14.64 6.25 -28.13
C TYR A 710 -14.04 4.98 -27.50
N LEU A 711 -14.68 4.46 -26.46
CA LEU A 711 -14.32 3.20 -25.80
C LEU A 711 -15.35 2.12 -26.19
N PRO A 712 -14.98 1.12 -27.03
CA PRO A 712 -15.95 0.21 -27.66
C PRO A 712 -16.83 -0.60 -26.69
N LYS A 713 -16.33 -0.89 -25.49
CA LYS A 713 -17.05 -1.63 -24.43
C LYS A 713 -17.45 -0.76 -23.23
N GLY A 714 -17.28 0.55 -23.35
CA GLY A 714 -17.60 1.49 -22.29
C GLY A 714 -19.11 1.63 -22.13
N CYS A 715 -19.60 1.38 -20.93
CA CYS A 715 -20.94 1.73 -20.49
C CYS A 715 -20.97 3.18 -19.96
N HIS A 716 -22.08 3.58 -19.35
CA HIS A 716 -22.26 4.93 -18.82
C HIS A 716 -21.30 5.31 -17.68
N PHE A 717 -20.84 4.33 -16.91
CA PHE A 717 -19.91 4.49 -15.79
C PHE A 717 -18.48 4.16 -16.20
N VAL A 718 -18.07 4.61 -17.39
CA VAL A 718 -16.81 4.20 -18.04
C VAL A 718 -15.56 4.42 -17.18
N HIS A 719 -15.58 5.41 -16.29
CA HIS A 719 -14.49 5.74 -15.37
C HIS A 719 -14.38 4.83 -14.16
N GLU A 720 -15.47 4.15 -13.80
CA GLU A 720 -15.49 3.08 -12.80
C GLU A 720 -15.28 1.71 -13.47
N GLN A 721 -15.77 1.54 -14.70
CA GLN A 721 -15.60 0.30 -15.47
C GLN A 721 -14.17 0.11 -15.99
N PHE A 722 -13.54 1.17 -16.51
CA PHE A 722 -12.18 1.15 -17.06
C PHE A 722 -11.32 2.28 -16.47
N PRO A 723 -11.08 2.26 -15.14
CA PRO A 723 -10.44 3.37 -14.45
C PRO A 723 -9.07 3.71 -15.03
N ASP A 724 -8.24 2.70 -15.32
CA ASP A 724 -6.88 2.93 -15.83
C ASP A 724 -6.85 3.53 -17.24
N GLN A 725 -7.73 3.07 -18.13
CA GLN A 725 -7.83 3.64 -19.49
C GLN A 725 -8.28 5.10 -19.43
N VAL A 726 -9.29 5.39 -18.59
CA VAL A 726 -9.76 6.77 -18.39
C VAL A 726 -8.67 7.64 -17.76
N ASN A 727 -7.94 7.12 -16.78
CA ASN A 727 -6.82 7.84 -16.15
C ASN A 727 -5.72 8.18 -17.17
N GLN A 728 -5.34 7.24 -18.04
CA GLN A 728 -4.34 7.48 -19.08
C GLN A 728 -4.78 8.58 -20.06
N LEU A 729 -6.05 8.58 -20.44
CA LEU A 729 -6.62 9.60 -21.33
C LEU A 729 -6.67 10.98 -20.65
N ILE A 730 -7.02 11.04 -19.36
CA ILE A 730 -7.03 12.28 -18.57
C ILE A 730 -5.63 12.88 -18.40
N LEU A 731 -4.59 12.04 -18.29
CA LEU A 731 -3.21 12.48 -18.06
C LEU A 731 -2.41 12.80 -19.34
N GLU A 732 -3.03 12.76 -20.52
CA GLU A 732 -2.42 13.07 -21.83
C GLU A 732 -1.12 12.31 -22.14
N MET A 733 -1.10 10.97 -21.97
CA MET A 733 -0.04 10.18 -22.58
C MET A 733 -0.24 10.11 -24.10
N LYS A 734 0.52 10.91 -24.83
CA LYS A 734 0.46 10.99 -26.29
C LYS A 734 1.19 9.81 -26.91
N HIS A 735 0.52 9.09 -27.80
CA HIS A 735 1.16 8.09 -28.65
C HIS A 735 1.28 8.62 -30.08
N SER A 736 2.47 8.54 -30.65
CA SER A 736 2.73 8.95 -32.04
C SER A 736 3.52 7.87 -32.79
N HIS A 737 3.42 7.88 -34.11
CA HIS A 737 4.26 7.09 -35.00
C HIS A 737 5.11 8.02 -35.85
N ILE A 738 6.43 7.95 -35.67
CA ILE A 738 7.38 8.80 -36.38
C ILE A 738 8.21 7.98 -37.37
N GLY A 739 8.49 8.57 -38.54
CA GLY A 739 9.31 7.94 -39.55
C GLY A 739 10.80 8.08 -39.21
N VAL A 740 11.46 6.98 -38.86
CA VAL A 740 12.90 6.94 -38.54
C VAL A 740 13.57 5.80 -39.28
N ASN A 741 14.68 6.08 -39.97
CA ASN A 741 15.49 5.07 -40.68
C ASN A 741 14.70 4.11 -41.60
N GLY A 742 13.63 4.61 -42.23
CA GLY A 742 12.78 3.83 -43.14
C GLY A 742 11.69 3.00 -42.46
N LEU A 743 11.47 3.16 -41.15
CA LEU A 743 10.44 2.50 -40.35
C LEU A 743 9.53 3.53 -39.68
N LYS A 744 8.27 3.16 -39.42
CA LYS A 744 7.41 3.90 -38.47
C LYS A 744 7.64 3.34 -37.08
N VAL A 745 8.21 4.15 -36.21
CA VAL A 745 8.47 3.81 -34.82
C VAL A 745 7.44 4.48 -33.93
N HIS A 746 6.84 3.70 -33.03
CA HIS A 746 5.94 4.19 -32.01
C HIS A 746 6.72 4.90 -30.90
N VAL A 747 6.16 6.01 -30.41
CA VAL A 747 6.66 6.78 -29.29
C VAL A 747 5.50 7.14 -28.37
N ALA A 748 5.59 6.76 -27.10
CA ALA A 748 4.77 7.29 -26.02
C ALA A 748 5.44 8.52 -25.40
N GLU A 749 4.70 9.60 -25.19
CA GLU A 749 5.20 10.88 -24.69
C GLU A 749 4.25 11.46 -23.65
N ILE A 750 4.80 12.08 -22.60
CA ILE A 750 4.03 12.85 -21.62
C ILE A 750 4.90 14.01 -21.10
N GLY A 751 4.28 15.18 -20.89
CA GLY A 751 4.96 16.42 -20.50
C GLY A 751 5.19 17.40 -21.65
N SER A 752 5.53 18.66 -21.32
CA SER A 752 5.63 19.76 -22.29
C SER A 752 6.82 19.60 -23.25
N ASP A 753 6.62 19.93 -24.53
CA ASP A 753 7.68 20.04 -25.56
C ASP A 753 8.82 20.99 -25.17
N SER A 754 8.56 21.94 -24.26
CA SER A 754 9.54 22.93 -23.79
C SER A 754 10.38 22.49 -22.58
N SER A 755 10.02 21.37 -21.95
CA SER A 755 10.72 20.83 -20.78
C SER A 755 11.98 20.03 -21.17
N PRO A 756 12.99 19.91 -20.29
CA PRO A 756 14.12 19.03 -20.52
C PRO A 756 13.67 17.59 -20.75
N ALA A 757 14.22 16.93 -21.77
CA ALA A 757 13.75 15.62 -22.20
C ALA A 757 14.43 14.48 -21.45
N VAL A 758 13.65 13.42 -21.18
CA VAL A 758 14.09 12.14 -20.62
C VAL A 758 13.61 11.04 -21.57
N ILE A 759 14.54 10.30 -22.17
CA ILE A 759 14.22 9.17 -23.03
C ILE A 759 14.38 7.85 -22.28
N PHE A 760 13.36 6.99 -22.36
CA PHE A 760 13.27 5.70 -21.68
C PHE A 760 13.46 4.55 -22.66
N LEU A 761 14.50 3.73 -22.44
CA LEU A 761 14.93 2.67 -23.34
C LEU A 761 14.70 1.30 -22.68
N HIS A 762 13.64 0.60 -23.10
CA HIS A 762 13.22 -0.68 -22.54
C HIS A 762 14.19 -1.84 -22.89
N GLY A 763 14.04 -3.00 -22.21
CA GLY A 763 14.79 -4.23 -22.49
C GLY A 763 13.95 -5.31 -23.18
N PHE A 764 14.26 -6.59 -22.89
CA PHE A 764 13.51 -7.75 -23.37
C PHE A 764 12.82 -8.50 -22.21
N PRO A 765 11.57 -8.99 -22.38
CA PRO A 765 10.62 -8.75 -23.46
C PRO A 765 9.75 -7.56 -23.05
N GLU A 766 10.36 -6.38 -23.00
CA GLU A 766 9.70 -5.15 -22.58
C GLU A 766 9.31 -4.32 -23.81
N ILE A 767 8.48 -3.31 -23.56
CA ILE A 767 7.96 -2.32 -24.51
C ILE A 767 7.77 -1.00 -23.75
N TRP A 768 7.41 0.09 -24.41
CA TRP A 768 7.25 1.42 -23.81
C TRP A 768 6.48 1.39 -22.48
N TYR A 769 5.47 0.53 -22.37
CA TYR A 769 4.57 0.37 -21.24
C TYR A 769 5.28 -0.04 -19.93
N THR A 770 6.47 -0.63 -20.00
CA THR A 770 7.29 -0.92 -18.82
C THR A 770 7.62 0.34 -18.02
N TRP A 771 7.63 1.50 -18.67
CA TRP A 771 7.98 2.79 -18.08
C TRP A 771 6.77 3.58 -17.55
N ARG A 772 5.56 3.01 -17.57
CA ARG A 772 4.31 3.71 -17.21
C ARG A 772 4.39 4.49 -15.91
N HIS A 773 5.04 3.94 -14.88
CA HIS A 773 5.22 4.61 -13.59
C HIS A 773 6.25 5.75 -13.65
N GLN A 774 7.38 5.54 -14.33
CA GLN A 774 8.47 6.50 -14.39
C GLN A 774 8.16 7.69 -15.31
N MET A 775 7.48 7.44 -16.44
CA MET A 775 7.10 8.48 -17.39
C MET A 775 6.21 9.54 -16.72
N ILE A 776 5.23 9.09 -15.94
CA ILE A 776 4.37 9.96 -15.15
C ILE A 776 5.21 10.74 -14.13
N ALA A 777 6.04 10.05 -13.33
CA ALA A 777 6.84 10.69 -12.29
C ALA A 777 7.79 11.77 -12.82
N VAL A 778 8.48 11.54 -13.94
CA VAL A 778 9.40 12.56 -14.50
C VAL A 778 8.64 13.71 -15.16
N ALA A 779 7.50 13.44 -15.81
CA ALA A 779 6.66 14.50 -16.36
C ALA A 779 6.18 15.46 -15.26
N ASN A 780 5.76 14.92 -14.10
CA ASN A 780 5.37 15.70 -12.93
C ASN A 780 6.50 16.56 -12.38
N ALA A 781 7.75 16.10 -12.50
CA ALA A 781 8.94 16.85 -12.09
C ALA A 781 9.36 17.93 -13.12
N GLY A 782 8.52 18.20 -14.12
CA GLY A 782 8.77 19.21 -15.15
C GLY A 782 9.81 18.78 -16.17
N PHE A 783 9.83 17.49 -16.52
CA PHE A 783 10.56 16.94 -17.66
C PHE A 783 9.58 16.51 -18.76
N ARG A 784 10.09 16.25 -19.96
CA ARG A 784 9.35 15.60 -21.05
C ARG A 784 9.76 14.13 -21.11
N ALA A 785 8.86 13.21 -20.78
CA ALA A 785 9.11 11.78 -20.85
C ALA A 785 8.84 11.24 -22.26
N ILE A 786 9.75 10.43 -22.78
CA ILE A 786 9.68 9.86 -24.13
C ILE A 786 10.06 8.38 -24.05
N ALA A 787 9.15 7.47 -24.37
CA ALA A 787 9.38 6.04 -24.38
C ALA A 787 9.03 5.45 -25.76
N PRO A 788 10.02 5.21 -26.63
CA PRO A 788 9.80 4.52 -27.88
C PRO A 788 9.67 3.01 -27.69
N ASP A 789 8.88 2.36 -28.54
CA ASP A 789 9.02 0.93 -28.82
C ASP A 789 10.15 0.74 -29.83
N TYR A 790 11.11 -0.15 -29.57
CA TYR A 790 12.14 -0.46 -30.57
C TYR A 790 11.54 -1.02 -31.87
N ARG A 791 12.28 -0.92 -32.97
CA ARG A 791 11.91 -1.58 -34.23
C ARG A 791 11.56 -3.06 -34.00
N GLY A 792 10.42 -3.48 -34.53
CA GLY A 792 9.90 -4.83 -34.36
C GLY A 792 9.43 -5.20 -32.95
N TYR A 793 9.26 -4.22 -32.06
CA TYR A 793 8.59 -4.37 -30.76
C TYR A 793 7.26 -3.61 -30.76
N GLY A 794 6.28 -4.13 -30.01
CA GLY A 794 5.01 -3.47 -29.71
C GLY A 794 4.32 -2.86 -30.93
N LEU A 795 4.20 -1.53 -30.94
CA LEU A 795 3.50 -0.78 -31.99
C LEU A 795 4.40 -0.29 -33.12
N SER A 796 5.71 -0.52 -33.05
CA SER A 796 6.68 -0.15 -34.09
C SER A 796 6.70 -1.13 -35.26
N ASP A 797 7.05 -0.64 -36.44
CA ASP A 797 7.16 -1.46 -37.66
C ASP A 797 8.17 -2.59 -37.47
N ILE A 798 7.82 -3.76 -38.04
CA ILE A 798 8.73 -4.90 -38.14
C ILE A 798 9.68 -4.64 -39.33
N PRO A 799 11.01 -4.75 -39.15
CA PRO A 799 11.97 -4.58 -40.25
C PRO A 799 11.71 -5.59 -41.37
N GLN A 800 11.97 -5.23 -42.63
CA GLN A 800 11.82 -6.19 -43.75
C GLN A 800 12.69 -7.43 -43.60
N GLN A 801 13.85 -7.30 -42.95
CA GLN A 801 14.76 -8.40 -42.65
C GLN A 801 15.05 -8.42 -41.14
N PRO A 802 14.13 -8.94 -40.30
CA PRO A 802 14.25 -8.90 -38.84
C PRO A 802 15.56 -9.50 -38.34
N HIS A 803 16.01 -10.59 -38.96
CA HIS A 803 17.24 -11.33 -38.64
C HIS A 803 18.55 -10.55 -38.92
N ASN A 804 18.49 -9.43 -39.65
CA ASN A 804 19.65 -8.58 -39.91
C ASN A 804 19.74 -7.39 -38.94
N THR A 805 18.78 -7.25 -38.03
CA THR A 805 18.74 -6.17 -37.05
C THR A 805 19.87 -6.33 -36.02
N LYS A 806 20.48 -5.21 -35.64
CA LYS A 806 21.63 -5.12 -34.71
C LYS A 806 21.40 -4.07 -33.63
N PHE A 807 22.20 -4.11 -32.56
CA PHE A 807 22.20 -3.04 -31.55
C PHE A 807 22.50 -1.65 -32.13
N ALA A 808 23.37 -1.58 -33.14
CA ALA A 808 23.70 -0.31 -33.81
C ALA A 808 22.47 0.33 -34.48
N ASP A 809 21.53 -0.48 -34.98
CA ASP A 809 20.28 0.02 -35.53
C ASP A 809 19.43 0.69 -34.46
N LEU A 810 19.34 0.08 -33.26
CA LEU A 810 18.60 0.67 -32.14
C LEU A 810 19.22 2.00 -31.69
N VAL A 811 20.55 2.10 -31.65
CA VAL A 811 21.25 3.36 -31.33
C VAL A 811 20.96 4.44 -32.39
N ASN A 812 21.00 4.08 -33.67
CA ASN A 812 20.69 5.00 -34.77
C ASN A 812 19.23 5.45 -34.75
N ASP A 813 18.30 4.56 -34.38
CA ASP A 813 16.90 4.91 -34.18
C ASP A 813 16.74 5.89 -33.03
N THR A 814 17.37 5.65 -31.88
CA THR A 814 17.37 6.59 -30.75
C THR A 814 17.84 7.98 -31.17
N ALA A 815 18.93 8.08 -31.94
CA ALA A 815 19.42 9.37 -32.46
C ALA A 815 18.38 10.05 -33.39
N SER A 816 17.77 9.26 -34.28
CA SER A 816 16.81 9.75 -35.29
C SER A 816 15.47 10.16 -34.68
N ILE A 817 15.03 9.47 -33.61
CA ILE A 817 13.85 9.82 -32.81
C ILE A 817 14.07 11.20 -32.18
N LEU A 818 15.20 11.41 -31.52
CA LEU A 818 15.53 12.69 -30.90
C LEU A 818 15.62 13.82 -31.93
N ASP A 819 16.23 13.58 -33.09
CA ASP A 819 16.29 14.56 -34.18
C ASP A 819 14.91 14.89 -34.73
N SER A 820 14.03 13.90 -34.89
CA SER A 820 12.65 14.09 -35.36
C SER A 820 11.80 14.89 -34.37
N LEU A 821 12.05 14.72 -33.07
CA LEU A 821 11.39 15.47 -32.00
C LEU A 821 12.07 16.82 -31.70
N ALA A 822 13.08 17.20 -32.48
CA ALA A 822 13.88 18.41 -32.32
C ALA A 822 14.55 18.55 -30.94
N ILE A 823 14.99 17.42 -30.36
CA ILE A 823 15.64 17.35 -29.05
C ILE A 823 17.16 17.32 -29.22
N SER A 824 17.82 18.40 -28.81
CA SER A 824 19.28 18.52 -28.91
C SER A 824 20.04 17.85 -27.77
N LYS A 825 19.43 17.72 -26.59
CA LYS A 825 20.05 17.14 -25.39
C LYS A 825 19.00 16.43 -24.53
N VAL A 826 19.34 15.26 -23.97
CA VAL A 826 18.41 14.36 -23.29
C VAL A 826 19.05 13.64 -22.10
N PHE A 827 18.27 13.33 -21.06
CA PHE A 827 18.63 12.32 -20.07
C PHE A 827 18.22 10.93 -20.57
N VAL A 828 19.10 9.95 -20.45
CA VAL A 828 18.84 8.58 -20.90
C VAL A 828 18.52 7.70 -19.69
N VAL A 829 17.32 7.15 -19.63
CA VAL A 829 16.93 6.14 -18.65
C VAL A 829 16.79 4.81 -19.39
N ALA A 830 17.45 3.76 -18.92
CA ALA A 830 17.49 2.51 -19.66
C ALA A 830 17.50 1.28 -18.76
N LYS A 831 16.96 0.16 -19.24
CA LYS A 831 16.92 -1.10 -18.49
C LYS A 831 17.40 -2.26 -19.33
N ASP A 832 18.01 -3.25 -18.68
CA ASP A 832 18.35 -4.53 -19.30
C ASP A 832 19.14 -4.31 -20.61
N PHE A 833 18.73 -4.85 -21.75
CA PHE A 833 19.42 -4.63 -23.02
C PHE A 833 19.29 -3.21 -23.57
N GLY A 834 18.27 -2.45 -23.14
CA GLY A 834 18.18 -1.01 -23.39
C GLY A 834 19.35 -0.25 -22.78
N ALA A 835 19.95 -0.72 -21.67
CA ALA A 835 21.13 -0.10 -21.09
C ALA A 835 22.35 -0.20 -22.02
N LYS A 836 22.49 -1.30 -22.78
CA LYS A 836 23.55 -1.43 -23.80
C LYS A 836 23.38 -0.40 -24.92
N VAL A 837 22.14 -0.12 -25.33
CA VAL A 837 21.82 0.95 -26.29
C VAL A 837 22.12 2.32 -25.68
N GLY A 838 21.69 2.59 -24.46
CA GLY A 838 21.92 3.86 -23.76
C GLY A 838 23.39 4.21 -23.58
N TYR A 839 24.21 3.24 -23.15
CA TYR A 839 25.65 3.44 -23.03
C TYR A 839 26.34 3.63 -24.38
N ALA A 840 25.97 2.87 -25.41
CA ALA A 840 26.51 3.05 -26.76
C ALA A 840 26.12 4.42 -27.33
N PHE A 841 24.87 4.85 -27.14
CA PHE A 841 24.39 6.16 -27.53
C PHE A 841 25.20 7.29 -26.87
N ALA A 842 25.49 7.17 -25.58
CA ALA A 842 26.31 8.16 -24.87
C ALA A 842 27.77 8.22 -25.32
N LEU A 843 28.35 7.09 -25.72
CA LEU A 843 29.71 7.05 -26.27
C LEU A 843 29.77 7.65 -27.69
N ILE A 844 28.75 7.42 -28.52
CA ILE A 844 28.71 7.87 -29.92
C ILE A 844 28.23 9.33 -30.03
N HIS A 845 27.30 9.74 -29.17
CA HIS A 845 26.68 11.06 -29.15
C HIS A 845 26.82 11.77 -27.80
N PRO A 846 28.03 11.93 -27.24
CA PRO A 846 28.22 12.50 -25.90
C PRO A 846 27.63 13.91 -25.77
N GLY A 847 27.65 14.71 -26.84
CA GLY A 847 27.04 16.05 -26.86
C GLY A 847 25.52 16.07 -26.72
N LYS A 848 24.83 14.96 -26.99
CA LYS A 848 23.37 14.83 -26.86
C LYS A 848 22.94 14.31 -25.48
N VAL A 849 23.85 13.88 -24.61
CA VAL A 849 23.49 13.24 -23.32
C VAL A 849 23.75 14.18 -22.15
N ALA A 850 22.71 14.42 -21.34
CA ALA A 850 22.78 15.19 -20.10
C ALA A 850 23.17 14.33 -18.89
N GLY A 851 22.71 13.09 -18.85
CA GLY A 851 22.99 12.12 -17.80
C GLY A 851 22.37 10.78 -18.15
N ILE A 852 22.80 9.71 -17.48
CA ILE A 852 22.35 8.35 -17.73
C ILE A 852 21.89 7.71 -16.42
N VAL A 853 20.72 7.05 -16.44
CA VAL A 853 20.28 6.16 -15.37
C VAL A 853 20.06 4.78 -15.96
N THR A 854 20.72 3.74 -15.44
CA THR A 854 20.44 2.36 -15.85
C THR A 854 19.91 1.49 -14.71
N LEU A 855 19.03 0.56 -15.06
CA LEU A 855 18.38 -0.36 -14.12
C LEU A 855 18.80 -1.80 -14.41
N GLY A 856 19.34 -2.49 -13.41
CA GLY A 856 19.72 -3.91 -13.49
C GLY A 856 20.92 -4.24 -14.41
N ALA A 857 21.41 -3.28 -15.20
CA ALA A 857 22.48 -3.52 -16.18
C ALA A 857 23.58 -2.44 -16.09
N PRO A 858 24.77 -2.76 -15.53
CA PRO A 858 25.92 -1.86 -15.50
C PRO A 858 26.63 -1.80 -16.86
N PHE A 859 27.50 -0.80 -17.07
CA PHE A 859 28.36 -0.76 -18.25
C PHE A 859 29.40 -1.89 -18.20
N VAL A 860 29.42 -2.77 -19.21
CA VAL A 860 30.41 -3.85 -19.36
C VAL A 860 31.31 -3.56 -20.55
N HIS A 861 32.56 -3.20 -20.27
CA HIS A 861 33.55 -2.95 -21.32
C HIS A 861 33.95 -4.26 -22.05
N PRO A 862 34.22 -4.27 -23.37
CA PRO A 862 34.69 -5.46 -24.08
C PRO A 862 35.97 -6.11 -23.51
N ASN A 863 36.81 -5.31 -22.86
CA ASN A 863 38.02 -5.76 -22.15
C ASN A 863 37.78 -6.03 -20.65
N ALA A 864 36.54 -6.26 -20.21
CA ALA A 864 36.25 -6.65 -18.84
C ALA A 864 37.01 -7.95 -18.48
N PRO A 865 37.47 -8.11 -17.22
CA PRO A 865 38.35 -9.21 -16.82
C PRO A 865 37.63 -10.57 -16.72
N PHE A 866 36.32 -10.61 -16.97
CA PHE A 866 35.50 -11.83 -16.97
C PHE A 866 34.90 -12.05 -18.35
N LYS A 867 34.69 -13.31 -18.70
CA LYS A 867 33.95 -13.70 -19.90
C LYS A 867 32.69 -14.43 -19.46
N LEU A 868 31.55 -14.00 -19.98
CA LEU A 868 30.30 -14.73 -19.81
C LEU A 868 30.38 -16.04 -20.60
N ALA A 869 30.32 -17.16 -19.90
CA ALA A 869 30.18 -18.49 -20.50
C ALA A 869 28.71 -18.86 -20.51
N PHE A 870 28.20 -19.28 -21.68
CA PHE A 870 26.81 -19.71 -21.84
C PHE A 870 26.79 -21.22 -22.07
N PRO A 871 26.70 -22.04 -21.01
CA PRO A 871 26.55 -23.49 -21.15
C PRO A 871 25.27 -23.82 -21.95
N GLU A 872 25.17 -25.05 -22.46
CA GLU A 872 24.08 -25.46 -23.36
C GLU A 872 22.67 -25.21 -22.77
N GLY A 873 22.50 -25.40 -21.46
CA GLY A 873 21.24 -25.15 -20.76
C GLY A 873 20.86 -23.67 -20.60
N PHE A 874 21.79 -22.75 -20.81
CA PHE A 874 21.60 -21.34 -20.47
C PHE A 874 20.66 -20.65 -21.47
N TYR A 875 19.69 -19.88 -20.98
CA TYR A 875 18.62 -19.33 -21.82
C TYR A 875 19.12 -18.52 -23.02
N ILE A 876 20.17 -17.68 -22.85
CA ILE A 876 20.77 -16.92 -23.96
C ILE A 876 21.30 -17.87 -25.04
N ARG A 877 21.96 -18.97 -24.64
CA ARG A 877 22.52 -19.93 -25.60
C ARG A 877 21.43 -20.59 -26.42
N ARG A 878 20.29 -20.91 -25.80
CA ARG A 878 19.15 -21.54 -26.48
C ARG A 878 18.40 -20.57 -27.37
N TRP A 879 18.23 -19.32 -26.95
CA TRP A 879 17.59 -18.29 -27.76
C TRP A 879 18.46 -17.78 -28.91
N GLN A 880 19.78 -17.96 -28.81
CA GLN A 880 20.72 -17.73 -29.91
C GLN A 880 20.55 -18.73 -31.07
N GLU A 881 20.08 -19.94 -30.80
CA GLU A 881 19.89 -20.95 -31.84
C GLU A 881 18.68 -20.58 -32.72
N PRO A 882 18.88 -20.29 -34.02
CA PRO A 882 17.78 -19.89 -34.90
C PRO A 882 16.72 -20.98 -35.02
N GLY A 883 15.45 -20.62 -34.82
CA GLY A 883 14.31 -21.53 -34.90
C GLY A 883 13.99 -22.25 -33.59
N ARG A 884 14.92 -22.36 -32.64
CA ARG A 884 14.68 -23.07 -31.37
C ARG A 884 13.75 -22.31 -30.44
N ALA A 885 14.05 -21.03 -30.19
CA ALA A 885 13.19 -20.18 -29.37
C ALA A 885 11.83 -19.94 -30.03
N GLU A 886 11.77 -19.82 -31.36
CA GLU A 886 10.52 -19.70 -32.09
C GLU A 886 9.66 -20.96 -31.95
N ALA A 887 10.28 -22.15 -32.00
CA ALA A 887 9.57 -23.41 -31.76
C ALA A 887 9.08 -23.53 -30.31
N ASP A 888 9.89 -23.11 -29.33
CA ASP A 888 9.51 -23.14 -27.92
C ASP A 888 8.38 -22.13 -27.62
N PHE A 889 8.51 -20.90 -28.10
CA PHE A 889 7.50 -19.85 -27.92
C PHE A 889 6.21 -20.19 -28.67
N GLY A 890 6.32 -20.78 -29.86
CA GLY A 890 5.20 -21.18 -30.71
C GLY A 890 4.28 -22.25 -30.13
N ARG A 891 4.67 -22.84 -28.99
CA ARG A 891 3.79 -23.71 -28.18
C ARG A 891 2.70 -22.93 -27.43
N PHE A 892 2.82 -21.61 -27.33
CA PHE A 892 2.01 -20.75 -26.47
C PHE A 892 1.54 -19.49 -27.21
N ASP A 893 0.50 -18.83 -26.69
CA ASP A 893 0.14 -17.48 -27.15
C ASP A 893 1.12 -16.42 -26.60
N ALA A 894 1.10 -15.23 -27.20
CA ALA A 894 2.02 -14.15 -26.81
C ALA A 894 1.88 -13.75 -25.33
N LYS A 895 0.63 -13.72 -24.82
CA LYS A 895 0.33 -13.45 -23.41
C LYS A 895 1.04 -14.46 -22.51
N THR A 896 0.95 -15.75 -22.80
CA THR A 896 1.58 -16.83 -22.02
C THR A 896 3.10 -16.79 -22.11
N VAL A 897 3.67 -16.46 -23.28
CA VAL A 897 5.13 -16.28 -23.43
C VAL A 897 5.61 -15.15 -22.51
N VAL A 898 4.98 -13.96 -22.56
CA VAL A 898 5.36 -12.83 -21.70
C VAL A 898 5.20 -13.19 -20.22
N ARG A 899 4.07 -13.80 -19.85
CA ARG A 899 3.82 -14.29 -18.49
C ARG A 899 4.96 -15.16 -17.99
N ASN A 900 5.35 -16.16 -18.77
CA ASN A 900 6.40 -17.09 -18.38
C ASN A 900 7.73 -16.35 -18.23
N ILE A 901 8.05 -15.43 -19.14
CA ILE A 901 9.29 -14.65 -19.05
C ILE A 901 9.32 -13.74 -17.81
N TYR A 902 8.23 -13.03 -17.52
CA TYR A 902 8.13 -12.19 -16.31
C TYR A 902 8.27 -13.00 -15.03
N ILE A 903 7.60 -14.16 -14.92
CA ILE A 903 7.75 -15.06 -13.77
C ILE A 903 9.19 -15.55 -13.65
N MET A 904 9.81 -15.94 -14.77
CA MET A 904 11.15 -16.51 -14.80
C MET A 904 12.22 -15.51 -14.37
N PHE A 905 12.20 -14.28 -14.89
CA PHE A 905 13.20 -13.27 -14.60
C PHE A 905 12.91 -12.42 -13.35
N SER A 906 11.73 -12.60 -12.73
CA SER A 906 11.47 -12.07 -11.37
C SER A 906 12.13 -12.90 -10.28
N ARG A 907 12.59 -14.11 -10.61
CA ARG A 907 13.34 -14.98 -9.70
C ARG A 907 14.82 -14.61 -9.72
N SER A 908 15.51 -14.94 -8.63
CA SER A 908 16.95 -14.67 -8.53
C SER A 908 17.82 -15.76 -9.17
N GLU A 909 17.27 -16.93 -9.48
CA GLU A 909 18.02 -18.00 -10.13
C GLU A 909 18.28 -17.70 -11.61
N ILE A 910 19.48 -18.01 -12.07
CA ILE A 910 19.84 -17.95 -13.49
C ILE A 910 19.02 -19.01 -14.26
N PRO A 911 18.23 -18.65 -15.28
CA PRO A 911 17.45 -19.63 -16.02
C PRO A 911 18.32 -20.60 -16.81
N MET A 912 18.23 -21.87 -16.44
CA MET A 912 19.04 -22.97 -16.96
C MET A 912 18.17 -24.20 -17.17
N ALA A 913 17.98 -24.61 -18.42
CA ALA A 913 17.21 -25.80 -18.76
C ALA A 913 18.09 -27.05 -18.86
N SER A 914 17.53 -28.19 -18.45
CA SER A 914 18.14 -29.52 -18.60
C SER A 914 18.10 -30.01 -20.06
N GLU A 915 18.85 -31.07 -20.40
CA GLU A 915 18.98 -31.57 -21.79
C GLU A 915 17.63 -31.84 -22.49
N ASN A 916 16.61 -32.32 -21.75
CA ASN A 916 15.31 -32.71 -22.30
C ASN A 916 14.16 -31.72 -22.00
N GLN A 917 14.49 -30.48 -21.65
CA GLN A 917 13.55 -29.44 -21.23
C GLN A 917 13.86 -28.18 -22.01
N GLU A 918 12.89 -27.37 -22.47
CA GLU A 918 13.13 -26.04 -23.07
C GLU A 918 12.97 -24.89 -22.07
N ILE A 919 13.28 -23.64 -22.48
CA ILE A 919 13.30 -22.50 -21.55
C ILE A 919 11.90 -22.18 -21.01
N MET A 920 10.86 -22.25 -21.84
CA MET A 920 9.49 -22.02 -21.39
C MET A 920 9.00 -23.09 -20.40
N ASP A 921 9.63 -24.27 -20.35
CA ASP A 921 9.32 -25.33 -19.40
C ASP A 921 9.86 -25.08 -17.98
N LEU A 922 10.65 -24.01 -17.78
CA LEU A 922 11.15 -23.61 -16.46
C LEU A 922 10.07 -22.97 -15.58
N VAL A 923 8.92 -22.64 -16.17
CA VAL A 923 7.80 -21.99 -15.50
C VAL A 923 6.67 -23.00 -15.35
N ASP A 924 6.27 -23.24 -14.10
CA ASP A 924 5.06 -23.99 -13.80
C ASP A 924 3.85 -23.19 -14.31
N PRO A 925 2.96 -23.77 -15.15
CA PRO A 925 1.75 -23.11 -15.59
C PRO A 925 0.87 -22.60 -14.44
N SER A 926 0.92 -23.25 -13.27
CA SER A 926 0.19 -22.84 -12.07
C SER A 926 0.86 -21.73 -11.25
N ALA A 927 2.10 -21.35 -11.56
CA ALA A 927 2.82 -20.31 -10.83
C ALA A 927 2.09 -18.95 -10.95
N PRO A 928 1.79 -18.25 -9.84
CA PRO A 928 1.14 -16.95 -9.92
C PRO A 928 2.05 -15.91 -10.58
N LEU A 929 1.46 -14.85 -11.13
CA LEU A 929 2.19 -13.66 -11.54
C LEU A 929 2.92 -13.03 -10.35
N PRO A 930 4.05 -12.34 -10.57
CA PRO A 930 4.63 -11.46 -9.56
C PRO A 930 3.58 -10.47 -9.05
N SER A 931 3.51 -10.20 -7.74
CA SER A 931 2.43 -9.41 -7.13
C SER A 931 2.32 -7.96 -7.62
N TRP A 932 3.36 -7.45 -8.26
CA TRP A 932 3.45 -6.10 -8.84
C TRP A 932 3.15 -6.08 -10.35
N PHE A 933 2.90 -7.24 -10.97
CA PHE A 933 2.59 -7.37 -12.40
C PHE A 933 1.19 -7.98 -12.56
N THR A 934 0.22 -7.15 -12.93
CA THR A 934 -1.21 -7.50 -12.92
C THR A 934 -1.63 -8.31 -14.15
N GLU A 935 -2.83 -8.90 -14.13
CA GLU A 935 -3.39 -9.55 -15.32
C GLU A 935 -3.73 -8.53 -16.42
N GLU A 936 -4.08 -7.30 -16.03
CA GLU A 936 -4.28 -6.17 -16.91
C GLU A 936 -2.97 -5.77 -17.59
N ASP A 937 -1.89 -5.61 -16.83
CA ASP A 937 -0.56 -5.35 -17.39
C ASP A 937 -0.18 -6.47 -18.36
N LEU A 938 -0.32 -7.73 -17.95
CA LEU A 938 -0.05 -8.88 -18.79
C LEU A 938 -0.89 -8.87 -20.08
N SER A 939 -2.16 -8.44 -20.02
CA SER A 939 -3.01 -8.30 -21.20
C SER A 939 -2.46 -7.26 -22.17
N VAL A 940 -2.04 -6.09 -21.68
CA VAL A 940 -1.42 -5.04 -22.50
C VAL A 940 -0.19 -5.57 -23.21
N TYR A 941 0.71 -6.24 -22.49
CA TYR A 941 1.87 -6.88 -23.11
C TYR A 941 1.48 -7.95 -24.12
N GLY A 942 0.50 -8.79 -23.78
CA GLY A 942 0.00 -9.86 -24.64
C GLY A 942 -0.50 -9.32 -25.98
N ASP A 943 -1.30 -8.26 -25.97
CA ASP A 943 -1.85 -7.63 -27.18
C ASP A 943 -0.74 -6.98 -28.04
N LEU A 944 0.20 -6.30 -27.40
CA LEU A 944 1.30 -5.63 -28.08
C LEU A 944 2.28 -6.63 -28.72
N TYR A 945 2.61 -7.73 -28.02
CA TYR A 945 3.43 -8.81 -28.58
C TYR A 945 2.67 -9.71 -29.55
N HIS A 946 1.34 -9.84 -29.42
CA HIS A 946 0.53 -10.51 -30.44
C HIS A 946 0.67 -9.82 -31.80
N LYS A 947 0.77 -8.49 -31.80
CA LYS A 947 0.97 -7.68 -33.01
C LYS A 947 2.40 -7.75 -33.55
N SER A 948 3.42 -7.57 -32.70
CA SER A 948 4.82 -7.49 -33.16
C SER A 948 5.47 -8.85 -33.37
N GLY A 949 5.01 -9.87 -32.65
CA GLY A 949 5.70 -11.15 -32.51
C GLY A 949 7.04 -11.02 -31.78
N PHE A 950 7.80 -12.13 -31.75
CA PHE A 950 9.09 -12.24 -31.04
C PHE A 950 10.31 -12.36 -31.96
N GLN A 951 10.14 -12.29 -33.28
CA GLN A 951 11.26 -12.52 -34.21
C GLN A 951 12.38 -11.47 -34.07
N THR A 952 12.05 -10.18 -34.12
CA THR A 952 13.02 -9.10 -33.88
C THR A 952 13.49 -9.09 -32.43
N PRO A 953 12.62 -9.23 -31.42
CA PRO A 953 13.01 -9.36 -30.01
C PRO A 953 13.98 -10.52 -29.70
N LEU A 954 13.93 -11.62 -30.45
CA LEU A 954 14.90 -12.72 -30.32
C LEU A 954 16.22 -12.42 -31.06
N GLN A 955 16.16 -11.70 -32.18
CA GLN A 955 17.34 -11.28 -32.93
C GLN A 955 18.18 -10.26 -32.14
N VAL A 956 17.57 -9.15 -31.75
CA VAL A 956 18.15 -8.16 -30.85
C VAL A 956 17.34 -8.21 -29.57
N PRO A 957 17.89 -8.78 -28.49
CA PRO A 957 19.32 -8.75 -28.20
C PRO A 957 20.09 -10.04 -28.51
N TYR A 958 19.48 -11.23 -28.41
CA TYR A 958 20.22 -12.47 -28.14
C TYR A 958 21.17 -12.92 -29.26
N ARG A 959 20.74 -12.87 -30.52
CA ARG A 959 21.54 -13.34 -31.68
C ARG A 959 22.59 -12.33 -32.13
N SER A 960 22.38 -11.06 -31.79
CA SER A 960 23.33 -9.96 -32.04
C SER A 960 24.29 -9.68 -30.87
N LEU A 961 24.19 -10.41 -29.75
CA LEU A 961 25.04 -10.22 -28.56
C LEU A 961 26.55 -10.34 -28.85
N GLY A 962 26.92 -11.27 -29.73
CA GLY A 962 28.31 -11.54 -30.12
C GLY A 962 28.87 -10.55 -31.14
N GLU A 963 28.04 -9.68 -31.70
CA GLU A 963 28.52 -8.58 -32.51
C GLU A 963 29.26 -7.60 -31.59
N LYS A 964 30.55 -7.38 -31.88
CA LYS A 964 31.24 -6.24 -31.31
C LYS A 964 30.46 -5.02 -31.81
N LEU A 965 29.80 -4.29 -30.91
CA LEU A 965 29.61 -2.86 -31.13
C LEU A 965 31.00 -2.36 -31.48
N GLU A 966 31.22 -1.97 -32.74
CA GLU A 966 32.54 -1.71 -33.27
C GLU A 966 33.05 -0.37 -32.73
N PHE A 967 33.19 -0.27 -31.41
CA PHE A 967 33.77 0.87 -30.70
C PHE A 967 35.12 1.23 -31.33
N SER A 968 35.90 0.23 -31.73
CA SER A 968 37.15 0.39 -32.48
C SER A 968 37.00 1.07 -33.85
N LYS A 969 35.91 0.84 -34.60
CA LYS A 969 35.64 1.58 -35.86
C LYS A 969 35.29 3.04 -35.63
N HIS A 970 34.82 3.38 -34.43
CA HIS A 970 34.61 4.75 -33.99
C HIS A 970 35.81 5.33 -33.21
N GLY A 971 36.90 4.57 -33.03
CA GLY A 971 38.07 5.00 -32.24
C GLY A 971 37.80 5.11 -30.73
N LEU A 972 36.82 4.37 -30.22
CA LEU A 972 36.29 4.48 -28.85
C LEU A 972 36.80 3.38 -27.89
N ASP A 973 37.88 2.67 -28.23
CA ASP A 973 38.39 1.55 -27.42
C ASP A 973 38.86 1.98 -26.00
N ASP A 974 39.21 3.26 -25.85
CA ASP A 974 39.58 3.90 -24.57
C ASP A 974 38.57 4.97 -24.13
N ALA A 975 37.42 5.08 -24.82
CA ALA A 975 36.43 6.12 -24.54
C ALA A 975 35.74 5.89 -23.20
N LYS A 976 35.43 7.00 -22.54
CA LYS A 976 34.75 7.02 -21.25
C LYS A 976 33.41 7.71 -21.37
N ILE A 977 32.46 7.24 -20.57
CA ILE A 977 31.16 7.88 -20.42
C ILE A 977 31.33 8.97 -19.36
N GLU A 978 31.56 10.20 -19.83
CA GLU A 978 31.80 11.37 -18.97
C GLU A 978 30.49 11.95 -18.40
N ALA A 979 29.34 11.62 -18.98
CA ALA A 979 28.05 12.06 -18.45
C ALA A 979 27.82 11.53 -17.02
N PRO A 980 27.20 12.32 -16.12
CA PRO A 980 26.74 11.82 -14.83
C PRO A 980 25.96 10.52 -15.03
N THR A 981 26.26 9.50 -14.23
CA THR A 981 25.66 8.17 -14.40
C THR A 981 25.22 7.60 -13.06
N LEU A 982 23.98 7.12 -13.00
CA LEU A 982 23.43 6.37 -11.88
C LEU A 982 23.06 4.95 -12.34
N VAL A 983 23.45 3.93 -11.58
CA VAL A 983 22.98 2.56 -11.75
C VAL A 983 22.14 2.17 -10.54
N ILE A 984 20.89 1.76 -10.77
CA ILE A 984 20.02 1.19 -9.73
C ILE A 984 20.00 -0.32 -9.95
N MET A 985 20.56 -1.07 -9.01
CA MET A 985 20.75 -2.51 -9.11
C MET A 985 19.88 -3.24 -8.09
N GLY A 986 19.02 -4.15 -8.54
CA GLY A 986 18.37 -5.09 -7.65
C GLY A 986 19.35 -6.16 -7.16
N GLU A 987 19.45 -6.40 -5.84
CA GLU A 987 20.36 -7.44 -5.32
C GLU A 987 19.92 -8.87 -5.65
N GLU A 988 18.63 -9.05 -5.97
CA GLU A 988 18.04 -10.32 -6.39
C GLU A 988 17.87 -10.42 -7.91
N ASP A 989 18.39 -9.46 -8.69
CA ASP A 989 18.46 -9.56 -10.14
C ASP A 989 19.36 -10.74 -10.56
N TYR A 990 18.79 -11.71 -11.28
CA TYR A 990 19.51 -12.88 -11.76
C TYR A 990 20.75 -12.52 -12.61
N SER A 991 20.71 -11.40 -13.33
CA SER A 991 21.81 -10.92 -14.18
C SER A 991 23.01 -10.46 -13.35
N PHE A 992 22.79 -9.97 -12.12
CA PHE A 992 23.85 -9.62 -11.19
C PHE A 992 24.65 -10.86 -10.76
N LYS A 993 23.98 -12.02 -10.72
CA LYS A 993 24.55 -13.31 -10.32
C LYS A 993 25.31 -14.00 -11.45
N PHE A 994 25.41 -13.40 -12.64
CA PHE A 994 26.24 -13.94 -13.71
C PHE A 994 27.70 -14.08 -13.26
N PRO A 995 28.40 -15.17 -13.63
CA PRO A 995 29.78 -15.40 -13.19
C PRO A 995 30.70 -14.20 -13.48
N GLY A 996 31.25 -13.59 -12.43
CA GLY A 996 32.16 -12.44 -12.49
C GLY A 996 31.48 -11.07 -12.56
N MET A 997 30.16 -10.97 -12.78
CA MET A 997 29.44 -9.70 -12.87
C MET A 997 29.42 -8.97 -11.52
N GLU A 998 28.99 -9.63 -10.46
CA GLU A 998 28.95 -9.04 -9.11
C GLU A 998 30.32 -8.48 -8.69
N GLN A 999 31.39 -9.26 -8.88
CA GLN A 999 32.75 -8.83 -8.59
C GLN A 999 33.17 -7.63 -9.44
N TYR A 1000 32.84 -7.63 -10.73
CA TYR A 1000 33.15 -6.53 -11.63
C TYR A 1000 32.49 -5.21 -11.20
N VAL A 1001 31.22 -5.27 -10.79
CA VAL A 1001 30.48 -4.09 -10.31
C VAL A 1001 31.00 -3.63 -8.95
N LYS A 1002 31.08 -4.55 -7.96
CA LYS A 1002 31.46 -4.22 -6.58
C LYS A 1002 32.92 -3.81 -6.42
N SER A 1003 33.82 -4.27 -7.31
CA SER A 1003 35.23 -3.85 -7.30
C SER A 1003 35.45 -2.39 -7.74
N GLY A 1004 34.43 -1.72 -8.28
CA GLY A 1004 34.56 -0.39 -8.86
C GLY A 1004 35.24 -0.39 -10.23
N ALA A 1005 35.50 -1.55 -10.84
CA ALA A 1005 36.11 -1.65 -12.17
C ALA A 1005 35.30 -0.94 -13.26
N VAL A 1006 33.98 -0.82 -13.07
CA VAL A 1006 33.09 -0.03 -13.94
C VAL A 1006 33.52 1.44 -14.00
N LYS A 1007 33.98 2.02 -12.88
CA LYS A 1007 34.39 3.43 -12.78
C LYS A 1007 35.61 3.78 -13.65
N LYS A 1008 36.38 2.78 -14.09
CA LYS A 1008 37.46 2.99 -15.07
C LYS A 1008 36.93 3.56 -16.38
N TYR A 1009 35.72 3.14 -16.78
CA TYR A 1009 35.09 3.49 -18.05
C TYR A 1009 33.93 4.47 -17.87
N VAL A 1010 33.36 4.57 -16.66
CA VAL A 1010 32.31 5.53 -16.30
C VAL A 1010 32.75 6.29 -15.04
N PRO A 1011 33.57 7.36 -15.17
CA PRO A 1011 34.18 8.03 -14.02
C PRO A 1011 33.17 8.62 -13.04
N ASN A 1012 32.08 9.18 -13.56
CA ASN A 1012 31.03 9.89 -12.80
C ASN A 1012 29.87 8.97 -12.45
N LEU A 1013 30.20 7.73 -12.03
CA LEU A 1013 29.24 6.67 -11.71
C LEU A 1013 28.92 6.60 -10.22
N GLU A 1014 27.62 6.60 -9.93
CA GLU A 1014 27.01 6.17 -8.67
C GLU A 1014 26.25 4.86 -8.87
N ILE A 1015 26.29 3.97 -7.88
CA ILE A 1015 25.56 2.70 -7.91
C ILE A 1015 24.77 2.58 -6.61
N ILE A 1016 23.46 2.38 -6.73
CA ILE A 1016 22.55 2.17 -5.61
C ILE A 1016 22.01 0.74 -5.70
N TYR A 1017 22.09 0.01 -4.60
CA TYR A 1017 21.57 -1.35 -4.49
C TYR A 1017 20.22 -1.32 -3.78
N LEU A 1018 19.21 -1.93 -4.38
CA LEU A 1018 17.89 -2.11 -3.78
C LEU A 1018 17.78 -3.55 -3.24
N PRO A 1019 17.73 -3.73 -1.90
CA PRO A 1019 17.53 -5.04 -1.31
C PRO A 1019 16.23 -5.66 -1.82
N GLN A 1020 16.23 -6.95 -2.12
CA GLN A 1020 15.08 -7.69 -2.67
C GLN A 1020 14.61 -7.24 -4.07
N GLY A 1021 15.32 -6.29 -4.70
CA GLY A 1021 15.04 -5.88 -6.08
C GLY A 1021 15.36 -7.02 -7.04
N CYS A 1022 14.35 -7.46 -7.80
CA CYS A 1022 14.50 -8.39 -8.91
C CYS A 1022 14.90 -7.65 -10.19
N HIS A 1023 14.90 -8.35 -11.32
CA HIS A 1023 15.26 -7.79 -12.61
C HIS A 1023 14.36 -6.61 -13.05
N PHE A 1024 13.09 -6.61 -12.67
CA PHE A 1024 12.10 -5.59 -13.02
C PHE A 1024 11.93 -4.54 -11.91
N VAL A 1025 13.03 -4.06 -11.35
CA VAL A 1025 13.01 -3.23 -10.13
C VAL A 1025 12.16 -1.96 -10.23
N HIS A 1026 12.01 -1.37 -11.42
CA HIS A 1026 11.18 -0.19 -11.68
C HIS A 1026 9.69 -0.46 -11.71
N GLU A 1027 9.28 -1.70 -12.00
CA GLU A 1027 7.90 -2.16 -11.88
C GLU A 1027 7.63 -2.74 -10.47
N GLN A 1028 8.63 -3.37 -9.84
CA GLN A 1028 8.53 -3.92 -8.48
C GLN A 1028 8.50 -2.83 -7.39
N PHE A 1029 9.34 -1.81 -7.51
CA PHE A 1029 9.49 -0.71 -6.54
C PHE A 1029 9.42 0.66 -7.24
N PRO A 1030 8.30 0.99 -7.91
CA PRO A 1030 8.19 2.18 -8.74
C PRO A 1030 8.48 3.46 -7.96
N ASP A 1031 7.94 3.61 -6.75
CA ASP A 1031 8.12 4.83 -5.96
C ASP A 1031 9.58 5.07 -5.54
N GLN A 1032 10.28 4.01 -5.11
CA GLN A 1032 11.69 4.11 -4.73
C GLN A 1032 12.57 4.45 -5.93
N VAL A 1033 12.34 3.77 -7.06
CA VAL A 1033 13.07 4.03 -8.31
C VAL A 1033 12.78 5.44 -8.82
N ASN A 1034 11.52 5.89 -8.76
CA ASN A 1034 11.12 7.25 -9.13
C ASN A 1034 11.84 8.29 -8.26
N GLN A 1035 11.90 8.09 -6.95
CA GLN A 1035 12.61 9.00 -6.04
C GLN A 1035 14.11 9.11 -6.40
N LEU A 1036 14.78 7.99 -6.62
CA LEU A 1036 16.19 7.96 -7.00
C LEU A 1036 16.42 8.63 -8.37
N LEU A 1037 15.56 8.32 -9.34
CA LEU A 1037 15.59 8.92 -10.68
C LEU A 1037 15.40 10.44 -10.61
N LEU A 1038 14.37 10.91 -9.91
CA LEU A 1038 14.08 12.34 -9.79
C LEU A 1038 15.18 13.11 -9.07
N ASN A 1039 15.76 12.54 -8.01
CA ASN A 1039 16.90 13.13 -7.33
C ASN A 1039 18.08 13.30 -8.28
N PHE A 1040 18.39 12.27 -9.07
CA PHE A 1040 19.45 12.33 -10.07
C PHE A 1040 19.16 13.38 -11.16
N LEU A 1041 17.95 13.39 -11.72
CA LEU A 1041 17.57 14.34 -12.78
C LEU A 1041 17.63 15.79 -12.29
N ASN A 1042 17.09 16.09 -11.10
CA ASN A 1042 17.06 17.45 -10.56
C ASN A 1042 18.46 17.98 -10.21
N CYS A 1043 19.36 17.13 -9.73
CA CYS A 1043 20.75 17.51 -9.45
C CYS A 1043 21.56 17.83 -10.72
N ASN A 1044 21.13 17.36 -11.88
CA ASN A 1044 21.86 17.46 -13.14
C ASN A 1044 21.09 18.22 -14.24
N LYS A 1045 19.95 18.83 -13.90
CA LYS A 1045 18.98 19.49 -14.82
C LYS A 1045 19.57 20.62 -15.64
#